data_AF-A0A933C168-F1
#
_entry.id   AF-A0A933C168-F1
#
_cell.length_a   1.000
_cell.length_b   1.000
_cell.length_c   1.000
_cell.angle_alpha   90.00
_cell.angle_beta   90.00
_cell.angle_gamma   90.00
#
_symmetry.space_group_name_H-M   'P 1'
#
loop_
_entity.id
_entity.type
_entity.pdbx_description
1 polymer ?
#
loop_
_entity_poly.entity_id
_entity_poly.type
_entity_poly.pdbx_seq_one_letter_code
_entity_poly.pdbx_strand_id
1 'polypeptide(L)'
;MNVLLHGHSPATHTVAAQQLDDSHIRLYKRIDGQIVQEDVEFFPFLFLSNPAYLATYDRKHWMKQLAGGNFFRFLAVFTRWTDLWEAVRIIIESERTATGRRIDGYADAESMHVRPDPITQYLMQSGTTLFKGMVFDDVRRLQLSVLSSPPAHPRAPRKADESILAVAVADTTGWELVLDTKKLDEASLLVELDRVIRERDPDVIEGHRLLEHDMPLLLRRFAYYETPCTIGRDGREPRAAQSRWGSQEIEQDFTVIDVAGRHLIDTHLLAEMHDFSRRSFESMDLATLGAQFATGQTRRIRPSIRPDQLWHQEPKEAHALLLQNVRDIRALANNLAVSSFYLTQMVPLSYGVVARTGSAAKIESLLLREYLRQKHSIPKPSQGSQTTGGYAEVFMTGVFERVVLADVESLYPSIILHRDIRPETDELAIFPALLKDLVAMRLGAKRSMSASENPAERARLDALQSSFKILINSFYGYLAYSRGLFNDFARADEITKTGQELLRSILKQIELHNGQILEVDTDGVFFVPPDNVADEETEGSLVQRISESLPEGIQLVPAGRYQKMLSYKKKNYALVGYDGTLTIRGSALISRSMERYLRRFLRLAVSNLLDQNIAGLHTLYATFYSDIANHRWEALDFCRTETIHDPFAVYEREIGEGKRNPAAAYEVARRAGRLIKPGDRISYYVTGTATGIRVSENSRPAEEWDPNFPDENTAYYLSRLAETADKFEIFFIPEDFRKIFTVDDLFGFDPAGIKIMARRTVPESGASASTDQQESEEFGIWIDRS
;
A
#
# COMPACT_ATOMS: atom_id res chain seq x y z
N MET A 1 0.82 29.28 -12.39
CA MET A 1 0.59 27.88 -11.93
C MET A 1 1.05 26.95 -13.05
N ASN A 2 1.73 25.86 -12.75
CA ASN A 2 2.24 24.94 -13.77
C ASN A 2 1.07 24.24 -14.49
N VAL A 3 0.89 24.52 -15.79
CA VAL A 3 -0.24 24.00 -16.60
C VAL A 3 -0.15 22.49 -16.77
N LEU A 4 1.05 21.96 -16.93
CA LEU A 4 1.29 20.54 -17.16
C LEU A 4 0.83 19.69 -15.96
N LEU A 5 1.13 20.18 -14.76
CA LEU A 5 0.77 19.52 -13.51
C LEU A 5 -0.66 19.83 -13.04
N HIS A 6 -1.13 21.07 -13.12
CA HIS A 6 -2.44 21.46 -12.56
C HIS A 6 -3.58 21.54 -13.58
N GLY A 7 -3.30 21.22 -14.85
CA GLY A 7 -4.25 21.40 -15.93
C GLY A 7 -4.42 22.87 -16.33
N HIS A 8 -5.00 23.08 -17.52
CA HIS A 8 -5.12 24.40 -18.15
C HIS A 8 -6.38 25.18 -17.74
N SER A 9 -7.32 24.54 -17.02
CA SER A 9 -8.50 25.22 -16.49
C SER A 9 -8.14 26.12 -15.30
N PRO A 10 -8.61 27.38 -15.27
CA PRO A 10 -8.40 28.28 -14.14
C PRO A 10 -9.37 28.01 -12.98
N ALA A 11 -10.31 27.06 -13.10
CA ALA A 11 -11.33 26.79 -12.09
C ALA A 11 -10.70 26.42 -10.73
N THR A 12 -11.16 27.06 -9.67
CA THR A 12 -10.76 26.81 -8.28
C THR A 12 -11.95 26.43 -7.43
N HIS A 13 -11.70 25.89 -6.24
CA HIS A 13 -12.72 25.53 -5.24
C HIS A 13 -13.76 24.49 -5.69
N THR A 14 -13.52 23.81 -6.81
CA THR A 14 -14.32 22.66 -7.25
C THR A 14 -14.07 21.49 -6.31
N VAL A 15 -15.05 21.10 -5.51
CA VAL A 15 -14.93 20.01 -4.52
C VAL A 15 -15.33 18.65 -5.10
N ALA A 16 -16.21 18.62 -6.11
CA ALA A 16 -16.62 17.38 -6.77
C ALA A 16 -17.10 17.65 -8.21
N ALA A 17 -17.10 16.60 -9.02
CA ALA A 17 -17.71 16.56 -10.34
C ALA A 17 -18.57 15.29 -10.43
N GLN A 18 -19.77 15.41 -11.01
CA GLN A 18 -20.73 14.31 -11.09
C GLN A 18 -21.35 14.25 -12.49
N GLN A 19 -21.57 13.04 -13.01
CA GLN A 19 -22.35 12.88 -14.22
C GLN A 19 -23.81 13.21 -13.93
N LEU A 20 -24.31 14.27 -14.57
CA LEU A 20 -25.70 14.67 -14.45
C LEU A 20 -26.56 13.82 -15.38
N ASP A 21 -26.19 13.80 -16.65
CA ASP A 21 -26.82 13.04 -17.74
C ASP A 21 -25.77 12.56 -18.77
N ASP A 22 -26.23 12.11 -19.95
CA ASP A 22 -25.36 11.57 -21.00
C ASP A 22 -24.41 12.60 -21.64
N SER A 23 -24.68 13.89 -21.46
CA SER A 23 -23.99 15.00 -22.15
C SER A 23 -23.52 16.11 -21.21
N HIS A 24 -23.82 16.05 -19.91
CA HIS A 24 -23.43 17.07 -18.94
C HIS A 24 -22.77 16.49 -17.69
N ILE A 25 -21.77 17.23 -17.21
CA ILE A 25 -21.17 17.07 -15.89
C ILE A 25 -21.61 18.23 -15.00
N ARG A 26 -22.01 17.93 -13.77
CA ARG A 26 -22.24 18.92 -12.71
C ARG A 26 -20.98 19.08 -11.88
N LEU A 27 -20.46 20.30 -11.80
CA LEU A 27 -19.41 20.69 -10.88
C LEU A 27 -20.03 21.23 -9.60
N TYR A 28 -19.55 20.75 -8.45
CA TYR A 28 -19.86 21.30 -7.15
C TYR A 28 -18.68 22.14 -6.68
N LYS A 29 -18.92 23.43 -6.42
CA LYS A 29 -17.92 24.38 -5.92
C LYS A 29 -18.27 24.81 -4.51
N ARG A 30 -17.29 24.88 -3.62
CA ARG A 30 -17.49 25.43 -2.28
C ARG A 30 -16.97 26.86 -2.22
N ILE A 31 -17.88 27.82 -2.12
CA ILE A 31 -17.58 29.27 -2.08
C ILE A 31 -18.21 29.81 -0.80
N ASP A 32 -17.43 30.47 0.05
CA ASP A 32 -17.87 31.04 1.33
C ASP A 32 -18.66 30.03 2.21
N GLY A 33 -18.21 28.77 2.18
CA GLY A 33 -18.83 27.68 2.93
C GLY A 33 -20.12 27.11 2.34
N GLN A 34 -20.61 27.63 1.21
CA GLN A 34 -21.82 27.14 0.51
C GLN A 34 -21.47 26.39 -0.78
N ILE A 35 -22.35 25.47 -1.19
CA ILE A 35 -22.21 24.74 -2.46
C ILE A 35 -22.90 25.49 -3.59
N VAL A 36 -22.13 25.80 -4.63
CA VAL A 36 -22.61 26.31 -5.92
C VAL A 36 -22.49 25.19 -6.95
N GLN A 37 -23.53 25.03 -7.77
CA GLN A 37 -23.57 24.03 -8.84
C GLN A 37 -23.35 24.71 -10.19
N GLU A 38 -22.56 24.08 -11.05
CA GLU A 38 -22.33 24.52 -12.42
C GLU A 38 -22.41 23.31 -13.35
N ASP A 39 -23.36 23.33 -14.29
CA ASP A 39 -23.52 22.28 -15.28
C ASP A 39 -22.75 22.66 -16.55
N VAL A 40 -21.93 21.74 -17.03
CA VAL A 40 -21.05 21.94 -18.18
C VAL A 40 -21.25 20.82 -19.19
N GLU A 41 -21.18 21.17 -20.47
CA GLU A 41 -21.22 20.18 -21.55
C GLU A 41 -20.00 19.25 -21.48
N PHE A 42 -20.24 17.99 -21.81
CA PHE A 42 -19.24 16.93 -21.83
C PHE A 42 -19.33 16.14 -23.12
N PHE A 43 -18.17 15.95 -23.74
CA PHE A 43 -18.04 15.23 -25.00
C PHE A 43 -17.18 13.98 -24.78
N PRO A 44 -17.80 12.81 -24.60
CA PRO A 44 -17.09 11.56 -24.42
C PRO A 44 -16.16 11.25 -25.59
N PHE A 45 -15.03 10.60 -25.32
CA PHE A 45 -14.05 10.26 -26.36
C PHE A 45 -13.37 8.91 -26.13
N LEU A 46 -12.82 8.36 -27.21
CA LEU A 46 -11.89 7.24 -27.19
C LEU A 46 -10.78 7.44 -28.23
N PHE A 47 -9.64 6.82 -28.00
CA PHE A 47 -8.55 6.75 -28.97
C PHE A 47 -8.67 5.47 -29.80
N LEU A 48 -8.33 5.53 -31.08
CA LEU A 48 -8.50 4.44 -32.03
C LEU A 48 -7.26 4.32 -32.93
N SER A 49 -6.86 3.09 -33.25
CA SER A 49 -5.73 2.80 -34.13
C SER A 49 -6.08 3.00 -35.61
N ASN A 50 -7.31 2.69 -36.00
CA ASN A 50 -7.80 2.77 -37.37
C ASN A 50 -9.30 3.12 -37.41
N PRO A 51 -9.74 4.17 -38.12
CA PRO A 51 -11.15 4.57 -38.21
C PRO A 51 -12.05 3.51 -38.84
N ALA A 52 -11.50 2.54 -39.59
CA ALA A 52 -12.28 1.47 -40.19
C ALA A 52 -13.06 0.61 -39.17
N TYR A 53 -12.58 0.52 -37.92
CA TYR A 53 -13.28 -0.19 -36.84
C TYR A 53 -14.60 0.47 -36.43
N LEU A 54 -14.83 1.73 -36.84
CA LEU A 54 -16.09 2.46 -36.63
C LEU A 54 -16.87 2.69 -37.93
N ALA A 55 -16.53 2.00 -39.03
CA ALA A 55 -17.16 2.25 -40.34
C ALA A 55 -18.68 1.99 -40.36
N THR A 56 -19.19 1.13 -39.49
CA THR A 56 -20.63 0.80 -39.39
C THR A 56 -21.38 1.63 -38.35
N TYR A 57 -20.71 2.55 -37.64
CA TYR A 57 -21.36 3.44 -36.69
C TYR A 57 -21.95 4.66 -37.42
N ASP A 58 -23.28 4.80 -37.37
CA ASP A 58 -24.05 5.72 -38.20
C ASP A 58 -24.54 6.99 -37.48
N ARG A 59 -24.36 7.06 -36.15
CA ARG A 59 -24.73 8.25 -35.36
C ARG A 59 -23.67 9.34 -35.42
N LYS A 60 -24.08 10.55 -35.04
CA LYS A 60 -23.22 11.72 -35.01
C LYS A 60 -22.00 11.49 -34.10
N HIS A 61 -20.82 11.66 -34.66
CA HIS A 61 -19.55 11.66 -33.96
C HIS A 61 -18.54 12.49 -34.75
N TRP A 62 -17.42 12.83 -34.12
CA TRP A 62 -16.30 13.47 -34.76
C TRP A 62 -15.09 12.55 -34.74
N MET A 63 -14.39 12.46 -35.86
CA MET A 63 -13.14 11.72 -35.98
C MET A 63 -12.01 12.69 -36.27
N LYS A 64 -10.97 12.69 -35.44
CA LYS A 64 -9.78 13.51 -35.63
C LYS A 64 -8.55 12.63 -35.74
N GLN A 65 -7.85 12.71 -36.86
CA GLN A 65 -6.48 12.19 -36.94
C GLN A 65 -5.55 13.08 -36.09
N LEU A 66 -4.81 12.43 -35.20
CA LEU A 66 -3.90 13.05 -34.25
C LEU A 66 -2.51 13.23 -34.89
N ALA A 67 -1.74 14.20 -34.38
CA ALA A 67 -0.34 14.36 -34.75
C ALA A 67 0.51 13.20 -34.21
N GLY A 68 1.71 12.97 -34.76
CA GLY A 68 2.66 11.97 -34.27
C GLY A 68 2.58 10.59 -34.90
N GLY A 69 3.50 9.71 -34.52
CA GLY A 69 3.71 8.36 -35.08
C GLY A 69 3.17 7.20 -34.24
N ASN A 70 2.74 7.45 -33.01
CA ASN A 70 2.24 6.43 -32.09
C ASN A 70 1.02 5.63 -32.61
N PHE A 71 0.77 4.49 -31.96
CA PHE A 71 -0.20 3.48 -32.39
C PHE A 71 -1.64 3.99 -32.48
N PHE A 72 -2.17 4.62 -31.42
CA PHE A 72 -3.53 5.18 -31.44
C PHE A 72 -3.51 6.58 -32.04
N ARG A 73 -3.76 6.63 -33.35
CA ARG A 73 -3.57 7.82 -34.17
C ARG A 73 -4.86 8.60 -34.48
N PHE A 74 -6.00 8.12 -33.98
CA PHE A 74 -7.30 8.79 -34.15
C PHE A 74 -7.97 9.01 -32.79
N LEU A 75 -8.70 10.11 -32.68
CA LEU A 75 -9.59 10.43 -31.56
C LEU A 75 -11.02 10.50 -32.08
N ALA A 76 -11.88 9.61 -31.56
CA ALA A 76 -13.30 9.64 -31.80
C ALA A 76 -13.99 10.36 -30.64
N VAL A 77 -14.84 11.33 -30.93
CA VAL A 77 -15.58 12.14 -29.95
C VAL A 77 -17.07 12.03 -30.22
N PHE A 78 -17.86 11.88 -29.16
CA PHE A 78 -19.29 11.60 -29.21
C PHE A 78 -20.09 12.71 -28.52
N THR A 79 -21.38 12.77 -28.81
CA THR A 79 -22.32 13.72 -28.19
C THR A 79 -22.89 13.23 -26.86
N ARG A 80 -22.90 11.91 -26.64
CA ARG A 80 -23.54 11.27 -25.48
C ARG A 80 -22.69 10.12 -24.96
N TRP A 81 -22.75 9.88 -23.65
CA TRP A 81 -22.06 8.77 -23.01
C TRP A 81 -22.50 7.42 -23.56
N THR A 82 -23.80 7.26 -23.82
CA THR A 82 -24.37 6.05 -24.45
C THR A 82 -23.85 5.80 -25.86
N ASP A 83 -23.64 6.87 -26.63
CA ASP A 83 -23.13 6.81 -28.01
C ASP A 83 -21.69 6.27 -28.03
N LEU A 84 -20.86 6.67 -27.05
CA LEU A 84 -19.51 6.11 -26.87
C LEU A 84 -19.56 4.61 -26.60
N TRP A 85 -20.46 4.13 -25.74
CA TRP A 85 -20.53 2.71 -25.40
C TRP A 85 -21.09 1.84 -26.52
N GLU A 86 -21.95 2.40 -27.37
CA GLU A 86 -22.39 1.76 -28.61
C GLU A 86 -21.24 1.64 -29.62
N ALA A 87 -20.46 2.71 -29.78
CA ALA A 87 -19.25 2.71 -30.60
C ALA A 87 -18.23 1.67 -30.10
N VAL A 88 -18.01 1.56 -28.79
CA VAL A 88 -17.16 0.53 -28.15
C VAL A 88 -17.61 -0.88 -28.53
N ARG A 89 -18.92 -1.17 -28.48
CA ARG A 89 -19.45 -2.49 -28.88
C ARG A 89 -19.19 -2.80 -30.35
N ILE A 90 -19.37 -1.81 -31.23
CA ILE A 90 -19.11 -1.94 -32.67
C ILE A 90 -17.62 -2.20 -32.94
N ILE A 91 -16.73 -1.46 -32.26
CA ILE A 91 -15.28 -1.67 -32.37
C ILE A 91 -14.90 -3.09 -31.97
N ILE A 92 -15.41 -3.58 -30.83
CA ILE A 92 -15.16 -4.95 -30.35
C ILE A 92 -15.59 -5.98 -31.39
N GLU A 93 -16.79 -5.83 -31.96
CA GLU A 93 -17.31 -6.78 -32.95
C GLU A 93 -16.54 -6.71 -34.28
N SER A 94 -16.16 -5.50 -34.70
CA SER A 94 -15.34 -5.28 -35.90
C SER A 94 -13.95 -5.89 -35.74
N GLU A 95 -13.30 -5.71 -34.58
CA GLU A 95 -11.99 -6.30 -34.27
C GLU A 95 -12.07 -7.82 -34.16
N ARG A 96 -13.11 -8.35 -33.49
CA ARG A 96 -13.36 -9.80 -33.41
C ARG A 96 -13.52 -10.40 -34.80
N THR A 97 -14.29 -9.77 -35.67
CA THR A 97 -14.49 -10.21 -37.06
C THR A 97 -13.19 -10.15 -37.86
N ALA A 98 -12.41 -9.09 -37.71
CA ALA A 98 -11.18 -8.89 -38.46
C ALA A 98 -10.02 -9.80 -38.02
N THR A 99 -9.96 -10.16 -36.73
CA THR A 99 -8.81 -10.87 -36.13
C THR A 99 -9.11 -12.31 -35.74
N GLY A 100 -10.39 -12.69 -35.59
CA GLY A 100 -10.82 -13.97 -35.05
C GLY A 100 -10.53 -14.15 -33.55
N ARG A 101 -10.00 -13.14 -32.85
CA ARG A 101 -9.68 -13.21 -31.43
C ARG A 101 -10.95 -13.11 -30.58
N ARG A 102 -10.92 -13.78 -29.42
CA ARG A 102 -11.91 -13.57 -28.37
C ARG A 102 -11.62 -12.24 -27.68
N ILE A 103 -12.63 -11.38 -27.60
CA ILE A 103 -12.58 -10.06 -26.95
C ILE A 103 -13.83 -10.00 -26.07
N ASP A 104 -13.64 -10.05 -24.75
CA ASP A 104 -14.75 -10.15 -23.78
C ASP A 104 -15.22 -8.75 -23.33
N GLY A 105 -14.34 -7.75 -23.36
CA GLY A 105 -14.70 -6.37 -23.06
C GLY A 105 -13.76 -5.33 -23.69
N TYR A 106 -13.99 -4.06 -23.34
CA TYR A 106 -13.21 -2.94 -23.88
C TYR A 106 -11.73 -2.97 -23.47
N ALA A 107 -11.40 -3.63 -22.36
CA ALA A 107 -10.03 -3.78 -21.88
C ALA A 107 -9.19 -4.77 -22.71
N ASP A 108 -9.85 -5.68 -23.44
CA ASP A 108 -9.19 -6.70 -24.27
C ASP A 108 -9.01 -6.26 -25.73
N ALA A 109 -9.71 -5.19 -26.13
CA ALA A 109 -9.67 -4.66 -27.48
C ALA A 109 -8.34 -3.93 -27.72
N GLU A 110 -7.55 -4.41 -28.68
CA GLU A 110 -6.27 -3.80 -29.01
C GLU A 110 -6.41 -2.60 -29.93
N SER A 111 -7.55 -2.47 -30.63
CA SER A 111 -7.78 -1.40 -31.59
C SER A 111 -8.11 -0.05 -30.96
N MET A 112 -8.52 0.00 -29.68
CA MET A 112 -8.92 1.22 -28.99
C MET A 112 -8.30 1.39 -27.60
N HIS A 113 -8.27 2.64 -27.13
CA HIS A 113 -8.04 2.97 -25.73
C HIS A 113 -9.16 3.89 -25.23
N VAL A 114 -9.86 3.48 -24.18
CA VAL A 114 -10.98 4.21 -23.59
C VAL A 114 -10.85 4.30 -22.07
N ARG A 115 -11.16 5.47 -21.51
CA ARG A 115 -11.32 5.65 -20.06
C ARG A 115 -12.81 5.47 -19.71
N PRO A 116 -13.21 4.42 -18.98
CA PRO A 116 -14.61 4.09 -18.76
C PRO A 116 -15.28 4.91 -17.64
N ASP A 117 -14.77 6.12 -17.37
CA ASP A 117 -15.28 7.02 -16.34
C ASP A 117 -15.51 8.42 -16.95
N PRO A 118 -16.77 8.90 -17.02
CA PRO A 118 -17.08 10.20 -17.61
C PRO A 118 -16.46 11.35 -16.82
N ILE A 119 -16.27 11.22 -15.50
CA ILE A 119 -15.65 12.25 -14.68
C ILE A 119 -14.18 12.41 -15.06
N THR A 120 -13.43 11.31 -15.10
CA THR A 120 -12.03 11.31 -15.54
C THR A 120 -11.89 11.86 -16.96
N GLN A 121 -12.75 11.47 -17.90
CA GLN A 121 -12.72 12.01 -19.26
C GLN A 121 -12.93 13.52 -19.28
N TYR A 122 -13.92 14.03 -18.54
CA TYR A 122 -14.17 15.47 -18.43
C TYR A 122 -12.97 16.21 -17.82
N LEU A 123 -12.38 15.71 -16.73
CA LEU A 123 -11.22 16.35 -16.08
C LEU A 123 -9.98 16.35 -16.98
N MET A 124 -9.77 15.29 -17.77
CA MET A 124 -8.73 15.23 -18.79
C MET A 124 -8.98 16.25 -19.91
N GLN A 125 -10.19 16.28 -20.46
CA GLN A 125 -10.56 17.15 -21.59
C GLN A 125 -10.54 18.63 -21.21
N SER A 126 -11.16 19.00 -20.09
CA SER A 126 -11.28 20.39 -19.63
C SER A 126 -10.01 20.92 -18.96
N GLY A 127 -9.12 20.03 -18.49
CA GLY A 127 -8.00 20.40 -17.64
C GLY A 127 -8.41 20.91 -16.26
N THR A 128 -9.67 20.73 -15.85
CA THR A 128 -10.13 20.98 -14.47
C THR A 128 -9.55 19.93 -13.54
N THR A 129 -9.17 20.36 -12.33
CA THR A 129 -8.78 19.50 -11.20
C THR A 129 -9.56 19.91 -9.97
N LEU A 130 -9.71 19.00 -9.00
CA LEU A 130 -10.49 19.29 -7.80
C LEU A 130 -9.61 19.93 -6.71
N PHE A 131 -10.24 20.69 -5.82
CA PHE A 131 -9.63 21.39 -4.68
C PHE A 131 -8.51 22.39 -5.03
N LYS A 132 -8.36 22.76 -6.30
CA LYS A 132 -7.40 23.80 -6.70
C LYS A 132 -7.70 25.10 -5.94
N GLY A 133 -6.69 25.64 -5.27
CA GLY A 133 -6.83 26.85 -4.45
C GLY A 133 -7.28 26.61 -3.00
N MET A 134 -7.49 25.35 -2.60
CA MET A 134 -7.88 24.98 -1.23
C MET A 134 -6.70 24.34 -0.48
N VAL A 135 -6.70 24.49 0.85
CA VAL A 135 -5.90 23.66 1.77
C VAL A 135 -6.76 22.54 2.35
N PHE A 136 -6.11 21.54 2.97
CA PHE A 136 -6.81 20.34 3.45
C PHE A 136 -7.89 20.66 4.48
N ASP A 137 -7.67 21.69 5.30
CA ASP A 137 -8.62 22.13 6.33
C ASP A 137 -9.84 22.88 5.77
N ASP A 138 -9.80 23.35 4.51
CA ASP A 138 -10.96 23.98 3.85
C ASP A 138 -12.04 22.94 3.49
N VAL A 139 -11.66 21.66 3.43
CA VAL A 139 -12.56 20.57 3.06
C VAL A 139 -13.45 20.21 4.25
N ARG A 140 -14.78 20.16 4.05
CA ARG A 140 -15.70 19.65 5.08
C ARG A 140 -15.65 18.13 5.11
N ARG A 141 -15.13 17.56 6.21
CA ARG A 141 -14.92 16.10 6.35
C ARG A 141 -15.74 15.56 7.52
N LEU A 142 -16.48 14.49 7.28
CA LEU A 142 -17.30 13.79 8.28
C LEU A 142 -16.77 12.37 8.49
N GLN A 143 -16.37 12.04 9.71
CA GLN A 143 -15.97 10.70 10.11
C GLN A 143 -17.20 9.89 10.53
N LEU A 144 -17.26 8.63 10.10
CA LEU A 144 -18.37 7.70 10.36
C LEU A 144 -17.85 6.36 10.86
N SER A 145 -18.50 5.80 11.89
CA SER A 145 -18.24 4.45 12.41
C SER A 145 -19.54 3.75 12.76
N VAL A 146 -19.71 2.53 12.26
CA VAL A 146 -20.91 1.71 12.50
C VAL A 146 -20.60 0.58 13.49
N LEU A 147 -21.52 0.36 14.44
CA LEU A 147 -21.58 -0.84 15.26
C LEU A 147 -22.76 -1.69 14.82
N SER A 148 -22.50 -2.93 14.41
CA SER A 148 -23.50 -3.90 13.96
C SER A 148 -23.58 -5.13 14.86
N SER A 149 -24.71 -5.84 14.80
CA SER A 149 -24.88 -7.15 15.41
C SER A 149 -24.12 -8.22 14.63
N PRO A 150 -23.61 -9.28 15.28
CA PRO A 150 -23.12 -10.44 14.55
C PRO A 150 -24.27 -11.11 13.76
N PRO A 151 -23.96 -11.86 12.69
CA PRO A 151 -24.97 -12.63 11.97
C PRO A 151 -25.70 -13.62 12.90
N ALA A 152 -27.01 -13.79 12.73
CA ALA A 152 -27.84 -14.63 13.61
C ALA A 152 -27.49 -16.12 13.55
N HIS A 153 -26.90 -16.61 12.45
CA HIS A 153 -26.43 -17.99 12.31
C HIS A 153 -25.05 -18.06 11.62
N PRO A 154 -24.12 -18.95 12.03
CA PRO A 154 -22.80 -19.11 11.39
C PRO A 154 -22.85 -19.50 9.91
N ARG A 155 -23.98 -20.12 9.49
CA ARG A 155 -24.26 -20.57 8.11
C ARG A 155 -25.24 -19.67 7.36
N ALA A 156 -25.82 -18.65 8.02
CA ALA A 156 -26.60 -17.67 7.31
C ALA A 156 -25.65 -16.87 6.39
N PRO A 157 -26.05 -16.55 5.15
CA PRO A 157 -25.26 -15.64 4.33
C PRO A 157 -25.04 -14.37 5.16
N ARG A 158 -23.76 -14.01 5.45
CA ARG A 158 -23.38 -12.86 6.32
C ARG A 158 -24.19 -11.58 6.01
N LYS A 159 -24.66 -11.46 4.77
CA LYS A 159 -25.43 -10.32 4.27
C LYS A 159 -26.91 -10.26 4.64
N ALA A 160 -27.53 -11.32 5.16
CA ALA A 160 -28.98 -11.31 5.42
C ALA A 160 -29.37 -10.90 6.86
N ASP A 161 -28.47 -11.06 7.84
CA ASP A 161 -28.84 -11.05 9.27
C ASP A 161 -28.14 -10.00 10.14
N GLU A 162 -27.21 -9.19 9.60
CA GLU A 162 -26.61 -8.11 10.42
C GLU A 162 -27.53 -6.89 10.47
N SER A 163 -27.77 -6.40 11.69
CA SER A 163 -28.50 -5.17 11.99
C SER A 163 -27.56 -4.10 12.55
N ILE A 164 -27.91 -2.83 12.35
CA ILE A 164 -27.18 -1.70 12.94
C ILE A 164 -27.64 -1.52 14.39
N LEU A 165 -26.69 -1.50 15.32
CA LEU A 165 -26.95 -1.26 16.74
C LEU A 165 -26.74 0.22 17.10
N ALA A 166 -25.69 0.84 16.54
CA ALA A 166 -25.42 2.25 16.71
C ALA A 166 -24.52 2.80 15.59
N VAL A 167 -24.61 4.09 15.32
CA VAL A 167 -23.70 4.83 14.42
C VAL A 167 -23.17 6.05 15.14
N ALA A 168 -21.86 6.26 15.08
CA ALA A 168 -21.23 7.53 15.46
C ALA A 168 -20.81 8.31 14.22
N VAL A 169 -21.03 9.62 14.28
CA VAL A 169 -20.54 10.57 13.30
C VAL A 169 -19.87 11.74 14.00
N ALA A 170 -18.84 12.29 13.36
CA ALA A 170 -18.16 13.48 13.82
C ALA A 170 -17.65 14.30 12.64
N ASP A 171 -17.34 15.58 12.82
CA ASP A 171 -16.69 16.38 11.77
C ASP A 171 -15.54 17.25 12.28
N THR A 172 -14.85 17.90 11.34
CA THR A 172 -13.66 18.70 11.60
C THR A 172 -13.89 19.93 12.49
N THR A 173 -15.15 20.30 12.79
CA THR A 173 -15.46 21.39 13.75
C THR A 173 -15.42 20.93 15.21
N GLY A 174 -15.25 19.63 15.45
CA GLY A 174 -15.32 19.02 16.78
C GLY A 174 -16.73 18.56 17.18
N TRP A 175 -17.71 18.67 16.27
CA TRP A 175 -19.05 18.14 16.49
C TRP A 175 -19.05 16.60 16.46
N GLU A 176 -19.81 15.99 17.37
CA GLU A 176 -19.94 14.54 17.53
C GLU A 176 -21.39 14.16 17.86
N LEU A 177 -21.87 13.03 17.32
CA LEU A 177 -23.19 12.47 17.57
C LEU A 177 -23.14 10.94 17.55
N VAL A 178 -23.88 10.30 18.46
CA VAL A 178 -24.14 8.86 18.44
C VAL A 178 -25.65 8.64 18.34
N LEU A 179 -26.06 7.91 17.31
CA LEU A 179 -27.42 7.39 17.13
C LEU A 179 -27.43 5.91 17.49
N ASP A 180 -28.40 5.45 18.27
CA ASP A 180 -28.44 4.08 18.79
C ASP A 180 -29.85 3.49 18.80
N THR A 181 -29.95 2.17 18.63
CA THR A 181 -31.23 1.47 18.54
C THR A 181 -31.92 1.22 19.89
N LYS A 182 -31.35 1.69 21.01
CA LYS A 182 -32.07 1.72 22.30
C LYS A 182 -33.03 2.91 22.40
N LYS A 183 -32.84 3.93 21.55
CA LYS A 183 -33.67 5.14 21.51
C LYS A 183 -34.54 5.26 20.26
N LEU A 184 -34.06 4.73 19.15
CA LEU A 184 -34.73 4.73 17.85
C LEU A 184 -34.91 3.29 17.39
N ASP A 185 -35.96 2.98 16.65
CA ASP A 185 -35.89 1.79 15.80
C ASP A 185 -34.83 2.01 14.69
N GLU A 186 -34.35 0.93 14.09
CA GLU A 186 -33.25 1.01 13.12
C GLU A 186 -33.62 1.82 11.86
N ALA A 187 -34.88 1.78 11.41
CA ALA A 187 -35.32 2.58 10.26
C ALA A 187 -35.30 4.08 10.59
N SER A 188 -35.81 4.45 11.76
CA SER A 188 -35.74 5.83 12.28
C SER A 188 -34.30 6.30 12.46
N LEU A 189 -33.38 5.43 12.90
CA LEU A 189 -31.95 5.73 12.99
C LEU A 189 -31.35 6.03 11.62
N LEU A 190 -31.69 5.24 10.59
CA LEU A 190 -31.21 5.44 9.22
C LEU A 190 -31.71 6.77 8.62
N VAL A 191 -32.99 7.10 8.79
CA VAL A 191 -33.57 8.39 8.37
C VAL A 191 -32.86 9.56 9.04
N GLU A 192 -32.60 9.45 10.34
CA GLU A 192 -31.92 10.49 11.10
C GLU A 192 -30.45 10.64 10.67
N LEU A 193 -29.76 9.54 10.39
CA LEU A 193 -28.41 9.56 9.84
C LEU A 193 -28.35 10.25 8.47
N ASP A 194 -29.28 9.93 7.56
CA ASP A 194 -29.40 10.59 6.25
C ASP A 194 -29.61 12.10 6.41
N ARG A 195 -30.54 12.51 7.29
CA ARG A 195 -30.81 13.93 7.60
C ARG A 195 -29.55 14.63 8.09
N VAL A 196 -28.86 14.04 9.07
CA VAL A 196 -27.64 14.58 9.67
C VAL A 196 -26.54 14.76 8.62
N ILE A 197 -26.29 13.75 7.77
CA ILE A 197 -25.28 13.85 6.71
C ILE A 197 -25.62 14.98 5.73
N ARG A 198 -26.89 15.12 5.33
CA ARG A 198 -27.33 16.20 4.43
C ARG A 198 -27.16 17.58 5.07
N GLU A 199 -27.49 17.74 6.35
CA GLU A 199 -27.38 19.01 7.07
C GLU A 199 -25.94 19.45 7.33
N ARG A 200 -25.05 18.51 7.68
CA ARG A 200 -23.62 18.82 7.86
C ARG A 200 -22.91 19.11 6.53
N ASP A 201 -23.48 18.64 5.42
CA ASP A 201 -22.99 18.81 4.05
C ASP A 201 -21.47 18.58 3.89
N PRO A 202 -20.95 17.37 4.21
CA PRO A 202 -19.54 17.07 4.03
C PRO A 202 -19.16 16.95 2.55
N ASP A 203 -18.00 17.48 2.18
CA ASP A 203 -17.35 17.19 0.89
C ASP A 203 -16.81 15.76 0.85
N VAL A 204 -16.40 15.25 2.02
CA VAL A 204 -15.78 13.94 2.19
C VAL A 204 -16.39 13.20 3.38
N ILE A 205 -16.76 11.94 3.18
CA ILE A 205 -17.12 11.00 4.25
C ILE A 205 -15.94 10.04 4.44
N GLU A 206 -15.45 9.97 5.67
CA GLU A 206 -14.29 9.20 6.07
C GLU A 206 -14.71 8.05 7.00
N GLY A 207 -14.11 6.88 6.85
CA GLY A 207 -14.35 5.74 7.74
C GLY A 207 -13.18 4.76 7.74
N HIS A 208 -13.28 3.69 8.51
CA HIS A 208 -12.30 2.61 8.52
C HIS A 208 -12.98 1.31 8.08
N ARG A 209 -12.54 0.73 6.95
CA ARG A 209 -13.28 -0.30 6.21
C ARG A 209 -14.65 0.19 5.75
N LEU A 210 -14.71 1.47 5.41
CA LEU A 210 -15.89 2.18 4.93
C LEU A 210 -16.47 1.54 3.66
N LEU A 211 -15.60 1.19 2.69
CA LEU A 211 -16.01 0.65 1.39
C LEU A 211 -16.26 -0.86 1.42
N GLU A 212 -15.63 -1.57 2.37
CA GLU A 212 -15.76 -3.02 2.53
C GLU A 212 -16.98 -3.41 3.39
N HIS A 213 -17.31 -2.60 4.41
CA HIS A 213 -18.28 -2.96 5.44
C HIS A 213 -19.34 -1.87 5.68
N ASP A 214 -18.96 -0.70 6.21
CA ASP A 214 -19.92 0.25 6.78
C ASP A 214 -20.92 0.80 5.75
N MET A 215 -20.45 1.30 4.60
CA MET A 215 -21.34 1.83 3.55
C MET A 215 -22.18 0.72 2.89
N PRO A 216 -21.60 -0.44 2.49
CA PRO A 216 -22.40 -1.57 2.00
C PRO A 216 -23.49 -2.02 3.00
N LEU A 217 -23.19 -2.06 4.30
CA LEU A 217 -24.16 -2.38 5.33
C LEU A 217 -25.28 -1.33 5.38
N LEU A 218 -24.92 -0.05 5.46
CA LEU A 218 -25.89 1.04 5.50
C LEU A 218 -26.86 0.99 4.31
N LEU A 219 -26.34 0.91 3.08
CA LEU A 219 -27.16 0.85 1.87
C LEU A 219 -28.10 -0.37 1.86
N ARG A 220 -27.60 -1.53 2.32
CA ARG A 220 -28.42 -2.74 2.46
C ARG A 220 -29.54 -2.55 3.47
N ARG A 221 -29.29 -1.88 4.61
CA ARG A 221 -30.32 -1.65 5.64
C ARG A 221 -31.33 -0.59 5.21
N PHE A 222 -30.91 0.47 4.51
CA PHE A 222 -31.84 1.40 3.84
C PHE A 222 -32.79 0.67 2.90
N ALA A 223 -32.25 -0.20 2.03
CA ALA A 223 -33.06 -1.02 1.12
C ALA A 223 -33.99 -2.00 1.87
N TYR A 224 -33.51 -2.64 2.94
CA TYR A 224 -34.30 -3.58 3.76
C TYR A 224 -35.54 -2.93 4.38
N TYR A 225 -35.42 -1.69 4.85
CA TYR A 225 -36.52 -0.92 5.43
C TYR A 225 -37.27 -0.06 4.40
N GLU A 226 -37.00 -0.24 3.10
CA GLU A 226 -37.61 0.54 2.01
C GLU A 226 -37.51 2.07 2.22
N THR A 227 -36.41 2.50 2.84
CA THR A 227 -36.14 3.91 3.16
C THR A 227 -35.07 4.44 2.18
N PRO A 228 -35.34 5.52 1.43
CA PRO A 228 -34.37 6.03 0.46
C PRO A 228 -33.15 6.66 1.15
N CYS A 229 -31.95 6.30 0.70
CA CYS A 229 -30.70 6.90 1.17
C CYS A 229 -30.33 8.10 0.30
N THR A 230 -30.79 9.31 0.63
CA THR A 230 -30.68 10.51 -0.24
C THR A 230 -29.44 11.37 0.03
N ILE A 231 -28.35 10.77 0.52
CA ILE A 231 -27.15 11.51 0.94
C ILE A 231 -26.41 12.22 -0.21
N GLY A 232 -26.69 11.89 -1.48
CA GLY A 232 -26.18 12.61 -2.64
C GLY A 232 -26.62 14.07 -2.66
N ARG A 233 -25.75 15.00 -3.06
CA ARG A 233 -26.07 16.44 -3.12
C ARG A 233 -27.16 16.81 -4.13
N ASP A 234 -27.40 15.93 -5.10
CA ASP A 234 -28.50 16.03 -6.05
C ASP A 234 -29.76 15.27 -5.61
N GLY A 235 -29.78 14.76 -4.37
CA GLY A 235 -30.88 13.97 -3.80
C GLY A 235 -30.93 12.53 -4.29
N ARG A 236 -30.02 12.09 -5.17
CA ARG A 236 -29.97 10.70 -5.64
C ARG A 236 -29.34 9.78 -4.61
N GLU A 237 -29.75 8.51 -4.66
CA GLU A 237 -29.16 7.47 -3.85
C GLU A 237 -27.72 7.13 -4.30
N PRO A 238 -26.83 6.75 -3.36
CA PRO A 238 -25.52 6.24 -3.70
C PRO A 238 -25.58 5.07 -4.68
N ARG A 239 -24.72 5.09 -5.69
CA ARG A 239 -24.62 4.00 -6.66
C ARG A 239 -23.50 3.07 -6.22
N ALA A 240 -23.86 1.85 -5.86
CA ALA A 240 -22.90 0.79 -5.57
C ALA A 240 -22.71 -0.07 -6.82
N ALA A 241 -21.47 -0.14 -7.32
CA ALA A 241 -21.06 -1.12 -8.30
C ALA A 241 -20.01 -2.03 -7.69
N GLN A 242 -20.13 -3.34 -7.91
CA GLN A 242 -19.02 -4.24 -7.62
C GLN A 242 -17.87 -3.87 -8.56
N SER A 243 -16.72 -3.54 -7.99
CA SER A 243 -15.51 -3.28 -8.75
C SER A 243 -14.45 -4.22 -8.26
N ARG A 244 -13.66 -4.74 -9.19
CA ARG A 244 -12.40 -5.40 -8.86
C ARG A 244 -11.31 -4.35 -9.00
N TRP A 245 -10.63 -4.03 -7.91
CA TRP A 245 -9.35 -3.38 -8.01
C TRP A 245 -8.27 -4.44 -8.19
N GLY A 246 -7.41 -4.22 -9.18
CA GLY A 246 -6.20 -5.01 -9.38
C GLY A 246 -5.10 -4.11 -9.91
N SER A 247 -4.16 -3.74 -9.03
CA SER A 247 -2.74 -3.72 -9.45
C SER A 247 -2.27 -5.18 -9.53
N GLN A 248 -1.09 -5.46 -10.11
CA GLN A 248 -0.54 -6.83 -10.13
C GLN A 248 -0.35 -7.45 -8.74
N GLU A 249 -0.50 -6.67 -7.65
CA GLU A 249 -0.05 -7.07 -6.31
C GLU A 249 -1.15 -7.00 -5.23
N ILE A 250 -2.31 -6.37 -5.50
CA ILE A 250 -3.46 -6.38 -4.58
C ILE A 250 -4.75 -6.53 -5.40
N GLU A 251 -5.28 -7.76 -5.46
CA GLU A 251 -6.67 -8.00 -5.84
C GLU A 251 -7.52 -7.98 -4.57
N GLN A 252 -8.19 -6.86 -4.31
CA GLN A 252 -9.21 -6.78 -3.27
C GLN A 252 -10.55 -6.42 -3.91
N ASP A 253 -11.55 -7.28 -3.67
CA ASP A 253 -12.94 -6.98 -3.97
C ASP A 253 -13.41 -5.88 -3.00
N PHE A 254 -13.65 -4.67 -3.53
CA PHE A 254 -14.35 -3.63 -2.77
C PHE A 254 -15.49 -3.05 -3.60
N THR A 255 -16.49 -2.52 -2.90
CA THR A 255 -17.62 -1.88 -3.58
C THR A 255 -17.21 -0.45 -3.93
N VAL A 256 -17.21 -0.10 -5.22
CA VAL A 256 -17.12 1.31 -5.61
C VAL A 256 -18.48 1.91 -5.35
N ILE A 257 -18.53 2.81 -4.39
CA ILE A 257 -19.74 3.53 -4.01
C ILE A 257 -19.55 4.99 -4.43
N ASP A 258 -20.38 5.40 -5.38
CA ASP A 258 -20.45 6.77 -5.85
C ASP A 258 -21.55 7.52 -5.08
N VAL A 259 -21.18 8.64 -4.45
CA VAL A 259 -22.11 9.52 -3.74
C VAL A 259 -22.08 10.87 -4.43
N ALA A 260 -23.18 11.23 -5.07
CA ALA A 260 -23.21 12.41 -5.92
C ALA A 260 -22.72 13.68 -5.20
N GLY A 261 -21.65 14.28 -5.74
CA GLY A 261 -21.06 15.50 -5.22
C GLY A 261 -20.24 15.35 -3.93
N ARG A 262 -19.94 14.13 -3.47
CA ARG A 262 -19.12 13.84 -2.28
C ARG A 262 -18.06 12.78 -2.60
N HIS A 263 -17.02 12.68 -1.77
CA HIS A 263 -16.01 11.61 -1.87
C HIS A 263 -16.06 10.69 -0.66
N LEU A 264 -15.81 9.41 -0.88
CA LEU A 264 -15.59 8.44 0.19
C LEU A 264 -14.10 8.14 0.33
N ILE A 265 -13.57 8.29 1.55
CA ILE A 265 -12.17 8.03 1.90
C ILE A 265 -12.12 6.95 2.98
N ASP A 266 -11.45 5.85 2.66
CA ASP A 266 -11.29 4.72 3.57
C ASP A 266 -9.89 4.74 4.20
N THR A 267 -9.83 4.98 5.51
CA THR A 267 -8.58 5.02 6.26
C THR A 267 -7.88 3.67 6.34
N HIS A 268 -8.61 2.56 6.15
CA HIS A 268 -8.01 1.23 6.07
C HIS A 268 -7.17 1.10 4.79
N LEU A 269 -7.75 1.45 3.64
CA LEU A 269 -7.05 1.45 2.35
C LEU A 269 -5.87 2.44 2.34
N LEU A 270 -6.03 3.62 2.95
CA LEU A 270 -4.93 4.57 3.11
C LEU A 270 -3.78 3.98 3.94
N ALA A 271 -4.09 3.27 5.02
CA ALA A 271 -3.09 2.59 5.85
C ALA A 271 -2.40 1.46 5.08
N GLU A 272 -3.14 0.65 4.31
CA GLU A 272 -2.58 -0.40 3.44
C GLU A 272 -1.59 0.17 2.41
N MET A 273 -1.98 1.21 1.68
CA MET A 273 -1.09 1.84 0.70
C MET A 273 0.14 2.48 1.35
N HIS A 274 -0.02 3.07 2.55
CA HIS A 274 1.09 3.64 3.30
C HIS A 274 2.07 2.56 3.78
N ASP A 275 1.54 1.44 4.27
CA ASP A 275 2.33 0.33 4.79
C ASP A 275 3.01 -0.49 3.70
N PHE A 276 2.46 -0.51 2.48
CA PHE A 276 2.97 -1.27 1.35
C PHE A 276 4.48 -1.11 1.14
N SER A 277 4.97 0.13 1.16
CA SER A 277 6.40 0.44 0.99
C SER A 277 7.19 0.47 2.30
N ARG A 278 6.56 0.90 3.40
CA ARG A 278 7.26 1.20 4.67
C ARG A 278 7.34 0.00 5.61
N ARG A 279 6.40 -0.94 5.46
CA ARG A 279 6.21 -2.14 6.30
C ARG A 279 6.33 -1.82 7.81
N SER A 280 5.61 -0.78 8.25
CA SER A 280 5.71 -0.16 9.59
C SER A 280 4.61 -0.57 10.57
N PHE A 281 3.44 -1.04 10.11
CA PHE A 281 2.33 -1.38 11.01
C PHE A 281 2.36 -2.86 11.45
N GLU A 282 2.00 -3.12 12.71
CA GLU A 282 1.90 -4.48 13.28
C GLU A 282 0.51 -5.10 13.03
N SER A 283 -0.53 -4.27 13.01
CA SER A 283 -1.91 -4.64 12.68
C SER A 283 -2.59 -3.49 11.94
N MET A 284 -3.56 -3.83 11.08
CA MET A 284 -4.36 -2.88 10.32
C MET A 284 -5.71 -2.58 10.97
N ASP A 285 -5.92 -3.03 12.21
CA ASP A 285 -7.11 -2.69 12.97
C ASP A 285 -7.08 -1.23 13.43
N LEU A 286 -8.26 -0.61 13.51
CA LEU A 286 -8.40 0.79 13.90
C LEU A 286 -7.84 1.07 15.31
N ALA A 287 -7.82 0.08 16.20
CA ALA A 287 -7.30 0.23 17.56
C ALA A 287 -5.79 0.41 17.61
N THR A 288 -5.07 -0.44 16.90
CA THR A 288 -3.62 -0.44 16.80
C THR A 288 -3.16 0.78 16.02
N LEU A 289 -3.80 1.05 14.87
CA LEU A 289 -3.49 2.21 14.06
C LEU A 289 -3.82 3.52 14.80
N GLY A 290 -5.01 3.60 15.41
CA GLY A 290 -5.44 4.76 16.20
C GLY A 290 -4.46 5.07 17.33
N ALA A 291 -3.99 4.05 18.07
CA ALA A 291 -3.00 4.25 19.14
C ALA A 291 -1.64 4.76 18.64
N GLN A 292 -1.24 4.43 17.41
CA GLN A 292 0.00 4.92 16.80
C GLN A 292 -0.09 6.37 16.32
N PHE A 293 -1.27 6.80 15.85
CA PHE A 293 -1.48 8.13 15.26
C PHE A 293 -2.15 9.14 16.19
N ALA A 294 -2.81 8.70 17.27
CA ALA A 294 -3.40 9.57 18.28
C ALA A 294 -2.34 10.04 19.26
N THR A 295 -2.31 11.35 19.54
CA THR A 295 -1.31 12.04 20.38
C THR A 295 -1.47 11.79 21.89
N GLY A 296 -1.67 10.54 22.32
CA GLY A 296 -1.53 10.14 23.73
C GLY A 296 -2.80 9.67 24.44
N GLN A 297 -3.87 9.28 23.73
CA GLN A 297 -4.99 8.57 24.36
C GLN A 297 -4.76 7.06 24.32
N THR A 298 -4.42 6.46 25.46
CA THR A 298 -4.38 5.00 25.60
C THR A 298 -5.80 4.46 25.47
N ARG A 299 -6.08 3.67 24.43
CA ARG A 299 -7.34 2.94 24.30
C ARG A 299 -7.52 2.03 25.51
N ARG A 300 -8.51 2.31 26.36
CA ARG A 300 -9.02 1.36 27.36
C ARG A 300 -9.90 0.34 26.63
N ILE A 301 -9.29 -0.61 25.93
CA ILE A 301 -10.02 -1.76 25.38
C ILE A 301 -10.00 -2.84 26.44
N ARG A 302 -11.17 -3.40 26.81
CA ARG A 302 -11.24 -4.72 27.44
C ARG A 302 -11.19 -5.75 26.31
N PRO A 303 -10.05 -6.41 26.05
CA PRO A 303 -9.89 -7.25 24.86
C PRO A 303 -10.85 -8.46 24.82
N SER A 304 -11.42 -8.82 25.97
CA SER A 304 -12.27 -9.99 26.17
C SER A 304 -13.75 -9.79 25.83
N ILE A 305 -14.23 -8.56 25.64
CA ILE A 305 -15.66 -8.29 25.37
C ILE A 305 -15.82 -7.77 23.94
N ARG A 306 -16.66 -8.43 23.15
CA ARG A 306 -16.95 -7.97 21.79
C ARG A 306 -17.77 -6.68 21.79
N PRO A 307 -17.60 -5.78 20.80
CA PRO A 307 -18.35 -4.52 20.74
C PRO A 307 -19.88 -4.66 20.76
N ASP A 308 -20.43 -5.70 20.14
CA ASP A 308 -21.88 -6.01 20.17
C ASP A 308 -22.34 -6.34 21.60
N GLN A 309 -21.59 -7.17 22.31
CA GLN A 309 -21.87 -7.53 23.69
C GLN A 309 -21.75 -6.32 24.62
N LEU A 310 -20.73 -5.47 24.39
CA LEU A 310 -20.54 -4.22 25.14
C LEU A 310 -21.74 -3.29 24.98
N TRP A 311 -22.34 -3.20 23.79
CA TRP A 311 -23.56 -2.40 23.59
C TRP A 311 -24.77 -2.93 24.36
N HIS A 312 -24.90 -4.26 24.48
CA HIS A 312 -25.96 -4.84 25.29
C HIS A 312 -25.75 -4.63 26.79
N GLN A 313 -24.53 -4.87 27.28
CA GLN A 313 -24.18 -4.87 28.71
C GLN A 313 -23.91 -3.47 29.27
N GLU A 314 -23.10 -2.66 28.57
CA GLU A 314 -22.61 -1.36 29.02
C GLU A 314 -22.72 -0.30 27.89
N PRO A 315 -23.95 0.15 27.53
CA PRO A 315 -24.17 1.03 26.36
C PRO A 315 -23.35 2.32 26.37
N LYS A 316 -23.11 2.90 27.55
CA LYS A 316 -22.28 4.11 27.71
C LYS A 316 -20.83 3.88 27.29
N GLU A 317 -20.26 2.72 27.62
CA GLU A 317 -18.90 2.34 27.20
C GLU A 317 -18.86 2.08 25.69
N ALA A 318 -19.89 1.43 25.12
CA ALA A 318 -20.00 1.23 23.66
C ALA A 318 -20.08 2.57 22.90
N HIS A 319 -20.80 3.56 23.44
CA HIS A 319 -20.84 4.91 22.85
C HIS A 319 -19.47 5.59 22.92
N ALA A 320 -18.77 5.49 24.06
CA ALA A 320 -17.43 6.04 24.20
C ALA A 320 -16.44 5.39 23.21
N LEU A 321 -16.56 4.09 22.98
CA LEU A 321 -15.77 3.36 21.98
C LEU A 321 -16.04 3.88 20.55
N LEU A 322 -17.31 4.06 20.18
CA LEU A 322 -17.67 4.59 18.86
C LEU A 322 -17.18 6.03 18.64
N LEU A 323 -17.30 6.89 19.67
CA LEU A 323 -16.74 8.24 19.62
C LEU A 323 -15.20 8.22 19.51
N GLN A 324 -14.54 7.28 20.18
CA GLN A 324 -13.11 7.09 20.00
C GLN A 324 -12.77 6.66 18.56
N ASN A 325 -13.55 5.75 17.96
CA ASN A 325 -13.33 5.30 16.58
C ASN A 325 -13.36 6.47 15.59
N VAL A 326 -14.35 7.37 15.66
CA VAL A 326 -14.42 8.52 14.74
C VAL A 326 -13.27 9.52 14.94
N ARG A 327 -12.75 9.65 16.17
CA ARG A 327 -11.53 10.44 16.46
C ARG A 327 -10.27 9.78 15.89
N ASP A 328 -10.15 8.47 16.04
CA ASP A 328 -9.02 7.70 15.49
C ASP A 328 -9.03 7.74 13.95
N ILE A 329 -10.21 7.62 13.33
CA ILE A 329 -10.41 7.81 11.88
C ILE A 329 -9.94 9.20 11.45
N ARG A 330 -10.31 10.26 12.19
CA ARG A 330 -9.85 11.63 11.91
C ARG A 330 -8.34 11.74 12.01
N ALA A 331 -7.73 11.17 13.05
CA ALA A 331 -6.29 11.18 13.24
C ALA A 331 -5.57 10.47 12.08
N LEU A 332 -6.07 9.31 11.65
CA LEU A 332 -5.54 8.61 10.48
C LEU A 332 -5.67 9.44 9.20
N ALA A 333 -6.84 10.03 8.94
CA ALA A 333 -7.06 10.87 7.76
C ALA A 333 -6.13 12.10 7.75
N ASN A 334 -5.92 12.75 8.90
CA ASN A 334 -5.01 13.89 9.04
C ASN A 334 -3.55 13.55 8.74
N ASN A 335 -3.15 12.29 8.86
CA ASN A 335 -1.78 11.86 8.57
C ASN A 335 -1.63 11.23 7.19
N LEU A 336 -2.64 10.47 6.74
CA LEU A 336 -2.52 9.62 5.55
C LEU A 336 -3.25 10.17 4.31
N ALA A 337 -4.32 10.95 4.48
CA ALA A 337 -5.16 11.40 3.36
C ALA A 337 -4.67 12.71 2.71
N VAL A 338 -3.84 13.48 3.42
CA VAL A 338 -3.35 14.81 3.01
C VAL A 338 -2.56 14.75 1.70
N SER A 339 -1.77 13.69 1.52
CA SER A 339 -0.98 13.53 0.30
C SER A 339 -1.87 13.33 -0.94
N SER A 340 -2.88 12.48 -0.81
CA SER A 340 -3.88 12.25 -1.85
C SER A 340 -4.68 13.52 -2.14
N PHE A 341 -4.95 14.36 -1.15
CA PHE A 341 -5.63 15.64 -1.35
C PHE A 341 -4.82 16.57 -2.25
N TYR A 342 -3.52 16.77 -1.97
CA TYR A 342 -2.68 17.62 -2.81
C TYR A 342 -2.45 17.07 -4.20
N LEU A 343 -2.35 15.74 -4.35
CA LEU A 343 -2.29 15.09 -5.66
C LEU A 343 -3.57 15.31 -6.48
N THR A 344 -4.73 15.38 -5.83
CA THR A 344 -6.02 15.63 -6.50
C THR A 344 -6.08 17.01 -7.17
N GLN A 345 -5.30 17.98 -6.68
CA GLN A 345 -5.17 19.30 -7.30
C GLN A 345 -4.37 19.28 -8.63
N MET A 346 -3.74 18.15 -8.95
CA MET A 346 -2.84 17.99 -10.10
C MET A 346 -3.38 16.94 -11.08
N VAL A 347 -3.71 15.76 -10.58
CA VAL A 347 -4.11 14.62 -11.40
C VAL A 347 -5.57 14.77 -11.84
N PRO A 348 -5.95 14.47 -13.09
CA PRO A 348 -7.32 14.61 -13.60
C PRO A 348 -8.24 13.47 -13.12
N LEU A 349 -8.30 13.25 -11.81
CA LEU A 349 -9.08 12.20 -11.15
C LEU A 349 -9.83 12.78 -9.94
N SER A 350 -10.94 12.17 -9.55
CA SER A 350 -11.67 12.54 -8.32
C SER A 350 -10.89 12.12 -7.07
N TYR A 351 -11.17 12.75 -5.92
CA TYR A 351 -10.38 12.53 -4.70
C TYR A 351 -10.44 11.07 -4.22
N GLY A 352 -11.63 10.49 -4.19
CA GLY A 352 -11.79 9.08 -3.85
C GLY A 352 -11.00 8.15 -4.78
N VAL A 353 -10.93 8.48 -6.08
CA VAL A 353 -10.14 7.71 -7.06
C VAL A 353 -8.64 7.90 -6.84
N VAL A 354 -8.16 9.13 -6.63
CA VAL A 354 -6.74 9.41 -6.31
C VAL A 354 -6.30 8.64 -5.06
N ALA A 355 -7.14 8.61 -4.03
CA ALA A 355 -6.91 7.90 -2.78
C ALA A 355 -6.94 6.36 -2.90
N ARG A 356 -7.22 5.80 -4.08
CA ARG A 356 -7.17 4.35 -4.34
C ARG A 356 -6.33 3.96 -5.56
N THR A 357 -5.78 4.95 -6.26
CA THR A 357 -5.04 4.73 -7.51
C THR A 357 -3.54 4.70 -7.24
N GLY A 358 -2.83 3.71 -7.78
CA GLY A 358 -1.37 3.62 -7.70
C GLY A 358 -0.66 4.77 -8.45
N SER A 359 0.60 5.03 -8.11
CA SER A 359 1.37 6.14 -8.69
C SER A 359 1.55 6.04 -10.22
N ALA A 360 1.74 4.84 -10.76
CA ALA A 360 1.88 4.61 -12.20
C ALA A 360 0.68 5.15 -13.01
N ALA A 361 -0.54 4.81 -12.58
CA ALA A 361 -1.77 5.27 -13.23
C ALA A 361 -2.01 6.79 -13.06
N LYS A 362 -1.52 7.38 -11.95
CA LYS A 362 -1.53 8.85 -11.75
C LYS A 362 -0.60 9.55 -12.74
N ILE A 363 0.61 9.03 -12.95
CA ILE A 363 1.57 9.53 -13.94
C ILE A 363 0.98 9.42 -15.35
N GLU A 364 0.43 8.25 -15.70
CA GLU A 364 -0.21 8.02 -17.00
C GLU A 364 -1.36 9.00 -17.25
N SER A 365 -2.16 9.31 -16.22
CA SER A 365 -3.27 10.26 -16.34
C SER A 365 -2.79 11.70 -16.63
N LEU A 366 -1.62 12.09 -16.11
CA LEU A 366 -1.00 13.39 -16.43
C LEU A 366 -0.48 13.41 -17.87
N LEU A 367 0.20 12.34 -18.32
CA LEU A 367 0.66 12.18 -19.69
C LEU A 367 -0.51 12.25 -20.68
N LEU A 368 -1.54 11.43 -20.46
CA LEU A 368 -2.72 11.36 -21.32
C LEU A 368 -3.46 12.68 -21.43
N ARG A 369 -3.63 13.42 -20.32
CA ARG A 369 -4.26 14.75 -20.34
C ARG A 369 -3.51 15.69 -21.29
N GLU A 370 -2.19 15.68 -21.24
CA GLU A 370 -1.37 16.57 -22.07
C GLU A 370 -1.36 16.14 -23.54
N TYR A 371 -1.25 14.85 -23.82
CA TYR A 371 -1.35 14.30 -25.17
C TYR A 371 -2.72 14.60 -25.82
N LEU A 372 -3.81 14.47 -25.04
CA LEU A 372 -5.15 14.86 -25.46
C LEU A 372 -5.22 16.37 -25.77
N ARG A 373 -4.69 17.22 -24.88
CA ARG A 373 -4.67 18.68 -25.05
C ARG A 373 -3.94 19.09 -26.33
N GLN A 374 -2.83 18.43 -26.64
CA GLN A 374 -2.04 18.69 -27.85
C GLN A 374 -2.56 17.95 -29.10
N LYS A 375 -3.62 17.15 -28.98
CA LYS A 375 -4.21 16.35 -30.07
C LYS A 375 -3.15 15.47 -30.74
N HIS A 376 -2.35 14.81 -29.92
CA HIS A 376 -1.25 13.95 -30.32
C HIS A 376 -1.59 12.48 -30.09
N SER A 377 -1.07 11.60 -30.94
CA SER A 377 -1.26 10.15 -30.88
C SER A 377 -0.59 9.58 -29.64
N ILE A 378 -1.22 8.56 -29.05
CA ILE A 378 -0.73 7.88 -27.84
C ILE A 378 -0.29 6.45 -28.17
N PRO A 379 0.74 5.93 -27.49
CA PRO A 379 1.23 4.58 -27.72
C PRO A 379 0.27 3.52 -27.18
N LYS A 380 0.55 2.26 -27.53
CA LYS A 380 0.02 1.10 -26.84
C LYS A 380 1.12 0.51 -25.94
N PRO A 381 0.77 -0.18 -24.83
CA PRO A 381 1.76 -0.78 -23.96
C PRO A 381 2.68 -1.72 -24.74
N SER A 382 3.98 -1.61 -24.50
CA SER A 382 4.97 -2.56 -25.02
C SER A 382 4.94 -3.84 -24.17
N GLN A 383 5.21 -4.96 -24.83
CA GLN A 383 5.38 -6.27 -24.18
C GLN A 383 6.84 -6.45 -23.78
N GLY A 384 7.08 -7.04 -22.62
CA GLY A 384 8.42 -7.30 -22.12
C GLY A 384 8.45 -7.40 -20.60
N SER A 385 9.66 -7.57 -20.09
CA SER A 385 9.97 -7.48 -18.68
C SER A 385 11.31 -6.79 -18.52
N GLN A 386 11.54 -6.23 -17.34
CA GLN A 386 12.85 -5.73 -16.98
C GLN A 386 13.83 -6.90 -16.89
N THR A 387 15.08 -6.70 -17.33
CA THR A 387 16.13 -7.73 -17.25
C THR A 387 17.12 -7.48 -16.13
N THR A 388 17.22 -6.24 -15.67
CA THR A 388 18.21 -5.80 -14.69
C THR A 388 17.55 -5.13 -13.48
N GLY A 389 17.87 -5.59 -12.26
CA GLY A 389 17.37 -5.00 -11.02
C GLY A 389 18.30 -3.94 -10.40
N GLY A 390 17.88 -3.40 -9.25
CA GLY A 390 18.74 -2.57 -8.40
C GLY A 390 19.95 -3.35 -7.87
N TYR A 391 21.05 -2.65 -7.58
CA TYR A 391 22.24 -3.30 -7.04
C TYR A 391 22.06 -3.60 -5.55
N ALA A 392 22.10 -4.88 -5.15
CA ALA A 392 22.15 -5.25 -3.74
C ALA A 392 23.22 -6.32 -3.50
N GLU A 393 24.10 -6.07 -2.55
CA GLU A 393 25.23 -6.94 -2.27
C GLU A 393 25.67 -6.83 -0.81
N VAL A 394 26.00 -7.97 -0.20
CA VAL A 394 26.57 -8.00 1.15
C VAL A 394 28.05 -8.29 1.02
N PHE A 395 28.88 -7.40 1.54
CA PHE A 395 30.33 -7.54 1.55
C PHE A 395 30.82 -8.13 2.87
N MET A 396 30.12 -7.82 3.96
CA MET A 396 30.46 -8.24 5.31
C MET A 396 29.21 -8.69 6.06
N THR A 397 29.24 -9.89 6.64
CA THR A 397 28.22 -10.42 7.55
C THR A 397 28.76 -10.42 8.98
N GLY A 398 27.99 -9.96 9.96
CA GLY A 398 28.43 -9.85 11.36
C GLY A 398 27.84 -8.65 12.09
N VAL A 399 28.39 -8.34 13.26
CA VAL A 399 28.06 -7.13 14.04
C VAL A 399 29.15 -6.08 13.83
N PHE A 400 28.73 -4.87 13.46
CA PHE A 400 29.60 -3.73 13.18
C PHE A 400 29.18 -2.53 14.01
N GLU A 401 30.14 -1.72 14.42
CA GLU A 401 29.90 -0.49 15.18
C GLU A 401 30.22 0.74 14.32
N ARG A 402 29.66 1.91 14.70
CA ARG A 402 29.87 3.19 14.00
C ARG A 402 29.51 3.11 12.51
N VAL A 403 28.29 2.70 12.19
CA VAL A 403 27.87 2.49 10.79
C VAL A 403 27.22 3.74 10.23
N VAL A 404 27.70 4.17 9.06
CA VAL A 404 27.13 5.26 8.28
C VAL A 404 26.35 4.68 7.11
N LEU A 405 25.15 5.21 6.87
CA LEU A 405 24.37 5.01 5.66
C LEU A 405 24.46 6.27 4.79
N ALA A 406 25.10 6.13 3.64
CA ALA A 406 25.10 7.15 2.60
C ALA A 406 24.14 6.73 1.47
N ASP A 407 23.22 7.62 1.08
CA ASP A 407 22.17 7.34 0.09
C ASP A 407 22.23 8.36 -1.05
N VAL A 408 21.95 7.91 -2.27
CA VAL A 408 21.84 8.83 -3.41
C VAL A 408 20.44 9.43 -3.44
N GLU A 409 20.31 10.76 -3.26
CA GLU A 409 18.99 11.38 -3.18
C GLU A 409 18.22 11.16 -4.50
N SER A 410 17.15 10.37 -4.41
CA SER A 410 16.27 10.05 -5.54
C SER A 410 17.05 9.48 -6.75
N LEU A 411 17.90 8.46 -6.51
CA LEU A 411 18.80 7.84 -7.50
C LEU A 411 18.22 7.78 -8.92
N TYR A 412 17.13 7.03 -9.13
CA TYR A 412 16.57 6.84 -10.47
C TYR A 412 16.00 8.12 -11.09
N PRO A 413 15.16 8.91 -10.40
CA PRO A 413 14.77 10.24 -10.87
C PRO A 413 15.95 11.13 -11.30
N SER A 414 17.03 11.14 -10.51
CA SER A 414 18.21 11.95 -10.80
C SER A 414 18.95 11.43 -12.04
N ILE A 415 19.04 10.11 -12.23
CA ILE A 415 19.56 9.50 -13.46
C ILE A 415 18.72 9.88 -14.67
N ILE A 416 17.38 9.78 -14.56
CA ILE A 416 16.45 10.12 -15.64
C ILE A 416 16.68 11.56 -16.11
N LEU A 417 16.77 12.51 -15.17
CA LEU A 417 16.98 13.92 -15.49
C LEU A 417 18.39 14.22 -16.00
N HIS A 418 19.43 13.62 -15.40
CA HIS A 418 20.83 13.85 -15.81
C HIS A 418 21.13 13.30 -17.20
N ARG A 419 20.55 12.14 -17.56
CA ARG A 419 20.76 11.48 -18.86
C ARG A 419 19.69 11.84 -19.90
N ASP A 420 18.71 12.68 -19.54
CA ASP A 420 17.53 13.02 -20.34
C ASP A 420 16.80 11.78 -20.89
N ILE A 421 16.63 10.77 -20.02
CA ILE A 421 15.99 9.51 -20.38
C ILE A 421 14.48 9.72 -20.47
N ARG A 422 13.88 9.24 -21.57
CA ARG A 422 12.44 9.22 -21.79
C ARG A 422 12.03 7.95 -22.55
N PRO A 423 10.77 7.50 -22.41
CA PRO A 423 10.22 6.48 -23.30
C PRO A 423 10.38 6.89 -24.76
N GLU A 424 10.73 5.98 -25.66
CA GLU A 424 10.81 6.29 -27.09
C GLU A 424 9.47 6.77 -27.66
N THR A 425 8.37 6.29 -27.08
CA THR A 425 6.99 6.63 -27.43
C THR A 425 6.53 7.98 -26.88
N ASP A 426 7.30 8.61 -25.99
CA ASP A 426 7.04 9.96 -25.48
C ASP A 426 7.51 11.02 -26.49
N GLU A 427 6.90 11.05 -27.67
CA GLU A 427 7.20 11.98 -28.77
C GLU A 427 7.15 13.48 -28.36
N LEU A 428 6.36 13.82 -27.34
CA LEU A 428 6.21 15.20 -26.83
C LEU A 428 7.18 15.55 -25.69
N ALA A 429 8.01 14.60 -25.23
CA ALA A 429 8.93 14.77 -24.10
C ALA A 429 8.23 15.24 -22.80
N ILE A 430 6.99 14.78 -22.57
CA ILE A 430 6.20 15.14 -21.39
C ILE A 430 6.68 14.41 -20.14
N PHE A 431 7.16 13.18 -20.28
CA PHE A 431 7.65 12.36 -19.17
C PHE A 431 8.81 13.04 -18.41
N PRO A 432 9.93 13.43 -19.04
CA PRO A 432 11.01 14.13 -18.34
C PRO A 432 10.60 15.53 -17.88
N ALA A 433 9.73 16.24 -18.63
CA ALA A 433 9.23 17.56 -18.23
C ALA A 433 8.39 17.50 -16.93
N LEU A 434 7.48 16.53 -16.83
CA LEU A 434 6.69 16.28 -15.62
C LEU A 434 7.61 15.99 -14.43
N LEU A 435 8.61 15.12 -14.60
CA LEU A 435 9.54 14.78 -13.55
C LEU A 435 10.32 16.00 -13.06
N LYS A 436 10.85 16.79 -14.00
CA LYS A 436 11.60 18.02 -13.72
C LYS A 436 10.74 19.02 -12.92
N ASP A 437 9.50 19.23 -13.33
CA ASP A 437 8.58 20.14 -12.66
C ASP A 437 8.21 19.66 -11.25
N LEU A 438 7.96 18.36 -11.08
CA LEU A 438 7.71 17.76 -9.77
C LEU A 438 8.90 17.93 -8.82
N VAL A 439 10.12 17.67 -9.31
CA VAL A 439 11.36 17.87 -8.53
C VAL A 439 11.52 19.34 -8.14
N ALA A 440 11.32 20.28 -9.08
CA ALA A 440 11.41 21.71 -8.80
C ALA A 440 10.38 22.16 -7.75
N MET A 441 9.13 21.67 -7.85
CA MET A 441 8.08 21.95 -6.87
C MET A 441 8.41 21.36 -5.48
N ARG A 442 8.96 20.14 -5.43
CA ARG A 442 9.42 19.52 -4.18
C ARG A 442 10.51 20.33 -3.51
N LEU A 443 11.51 20.79 -4.27
CA LEU A 443 12.59 21.64 -3.75
C LEU A 443 12.06 23.01 -3.28
N GLY A 444 11.09 23.59 -4.00
CA GLY A 444 10.38 24.80 -3.58
C GLY A 444 9.64 24.62 -2.25
N ALA A 445 8.91 23.51 -2.09
CA ALA A 445 8.19 23.18 -0.86
C ALA A 445 9.16 22.97 0.32
N LYS A 446 10.25 22.21 0.13
CA LYS A 446 11.31 22.04 1.16
C LYS A 446 11.91 23.38 1.61
N ARG A 447 12.27 24.26 0.67
CA ARG A 447 12.82 25.60 0.98
C ARG A 447 11.84 26.44 1.77
N SER A 448 10.57 26.47 1.33
CA SER A 448 9.50 27.21 2.01
C SER A 448 9.24 26.65 3.40
N MET A 449 9.33 25.33 3.57
CA MET A 449 9.15 24.66 4.86
C MET A 449 10.25 25.05 5.83
N SER A 450 11.52 25.05 5.40
CA SER A 450 12.65 25.49 6.23
C SER A 450 12.56 26.95 6.63
N ALA A 451 12.02 27.81 5.75
CA ALA A 451 11.85 29.25 6.02
C ALA A 451 10.60 29.59 6.84
N SER A 452 9.64 28.67 6.96
CA SER A 452 8.38 28.91 7.68
C SER A 452 8.52 28.61 9.16
N GLU A 453 8.10 29.55 10.00
CA GLU A 453 8.01 29.40 11.46
C GLU A 453 6.62 28.91 11.91
N ASN A 454 5.60 29.00 11.05
CA ASN A 454 4.24 28.60 11.38
C ASN A 454 4.10 27.06 11.34
N PRO A 455 3.77 26.38 12.45
CA PRO A 455 3.66 24.92 12.50
C PRO A 455 2.64 24.32 11.52
N ALA A 456 1.50 24.98 11.33
CA ALA A 456 0.46 24.51 10.41
C ALA A 456 0.94 24.59 8.95
N GLU A 457 1.61 25.68 8.60
CA GLU A 457 2.18 25.85 7.27
C GLU A 457 3.33 24.87 7.01
N ARG A 458 4.17 24.60 8.02
CA ARG A 458 5.21 23.58 7.92
C ARG A 458 4.63 22.19 7.68
N ALA A 459 3.59 21.80 8.42
CA ALA A 459 2.91 20.52 8.23
C ALA A 459 2.29 20.41 6.82
N ARG A 460 1.69 21.50 6.33
CA ARG A 460 1.18 21.61 4.97
C ARG A 460 2.25 21.37 3.90
N LEU A 461 3.39 22.05 4.04
CA LEU A 461 4.51 21.96 3.11
C LEU A 461 5.21 20.60 3.18
N ASP A 462 5.23 19.98 4.36
CA ASP A 462 5.74 18.63 4.53
C ASP A 462 4.87 17.58 3.81
N ALA A 463 3.54 17.72 3.91
CA ALA A 463 2.62 16.86 3.17
C ALA A 463 2.75 17.05 1.65
N LEU A 464 2.94 18.30 1.19
CA LEU A 464 3.19 18.61 -0.22
C LEU A 464 4.49 17.97 -0.73
N GLN A 465 5.62 18.18 -0.06
CA GLN A 465 6.89 17.60 -0.50
C GLN A 465 6.85 16.06 -0.48
N SER A 466 6.15 15.47 0.48
CA SER A 466 5.94 14.02 0.57
C SER A 466 5.13 13.50 -0.61
N SER A 467 4.07 14.21 -1.00
CA SER A 467 3.25 13.88 -2.17
C SER A 467 4.06 13.86 -3.47
N PHE A 468 4.91 14.87 -3.65
CA PHE A 468 5.81 14.93 -4.80
C PHE A 468 6.83 13.79 -4.77
N LYS A 469 7.44 13.49 -3.61
CA LYS A 469 8.40 12.38 -3.46
C LYS A 469 7.80 11.05 -3.93
N ILE A 470 6.54 10.77 -3.56
CA ILE A 470 5.85 9.53 -3.95
C ILE A 470 5.74 9.42 -5.48
N LEU A 471 5.29 10.48 -6.16
CA LEU A 471 5.19 10.46 -7.62
C LEU A 471 6.58 10.39 -8.27
N ILE A 472 7.54 11.22 -7.84
CA ILE A 472 8.91 11.29 -8.37
C ILE A 472 9.55 9.90 -8.37
N ASN A 473 9.53 9.20 -7.23
CA ASN A 473 10.13 7.87 -7.11
C ASN A 473 9.42 6.79 -7.95
N SER A 474 8.21 7.06 -8.42
CA SER A 474 7.41 6.14 -9.23
C SER A 474 7.65 6.27 -10.74
N PHE A 475 8.39 7.28 -11.22
CA PHE A 475 8.67 7.45 -12.66
C PHE A 475 9.46 6.27 -13.23
N TYR A 476 10.48 5.80 -12.50
CA TYR A 476 11.22 4.61 -12.90
C TYR A 476 10.31 3.36 -12.94
N GLY A 477 9.54 3.12 -11.87
CA GLY A 477 8.63 1.98 -11.82
C GLY A 477 7.56 2.00 -12.91
N TYR A 478 7.15 3.19 -13.37
CA TYR A 478 6.23 3.33 -14.49
C TYR A 478 6.81 2.83 -15.82
N LEU A 479 8.12 3.03 -16.08
CA LEU A 479 8.76 2.52 -17.30
C LEU A 479 8.75 0.99 -17.36
N ALA A 480 8.85 0.32 -16.20
CA ALA A 480 8.79 -1.13 -16.08
C ALA A 480 7.35 -1.68 -15.92
N TYR A 481 6.32 -0.82 -15.95
CA TYR A 481 4.94 -1.25 -15.75
C TYR A 481 4.33 -1.78 -17.06
N SER A 482 4.08 -3.09 -17.14
CA SER A 482 3.62 -3.77 -18.36
C SER A 482 2.30 -3.24 -18.96
N ARG A 483 1.42 -2.67 -18.13
CA ARG A 483 0.14 -2.09 -18.59
C ARG A 483 0.23 -0.58 -18.89
N GLY A 484 1.38 0.05 -18.61
CA GLY A 484 1.57 1.47 -18.88
C GLY A 484 1.66 1.74 -20.37
N LEU A 485 0.89 2.72 -20.87
CA LEU A 485 0.88 3.08 -22.29
C LEU A 485 2.27 3.52 -22.77
N PHE A 486 2.96 4.32 -21.97
CA PHE A 486 4.30 4.85 -22.26
C PHE A 486 5.39 4.06 -21.53
N ASN A 487 5.18 2.77 -21.28
CA ASN A 487 6.21 1.92 -20.70
C ASN A 487 7.39 1.77 -21.67
N ASP A 488 8.57 1.49 -21.12
CA ASP A 488 9.80 1.28 -21.89
C ASP A 488 10.81 0.49 -21.03
N PHE A 489 10.77 -0.84 -21.16
CA PHE A 489 11.64 -1.75 -20.39
C PHE A 489 13.12 -1.54 -20.70
N ALA A 490 13.46 -1.16 -21.95
CA ALA A 490 14.85 -0.91 -22.34
C ALA A 490 15.39 0.33 -21.62
N ARG A 491 14.59 1.39 -21.50
CA ARG A 491 14.95 2.58 -20.71
C ARG A 491 15.00 2.29 -19.21
N ALA A 492 14.13 1.42 -18.69
CA ALA A 492 14.21 0.96 -17.30
C ALA A 492 15.52 0.19 -17.01
N ASP A 493 15.94 -0.69 -17.93
CA ASP A 493 17.21 -1.41 -17.87
C ASP A 493 18.42 -0.46 -17.98
N GLU A 494 18.34 0.57 -18.82
CA GLU A 494 19.37 1.61 -18.93
C GLU A 494 19.56 2.39 -17.62
N ILE A 495 18.45 2.78 -16.97
CA ILE A 495 18.46 3.47 -15.68
C ILE A 495 19.10 2.59 -14.60
N THR A 496 18.73 1.31 -14.52
CA THR A 496 19.30 0.40 -13.51
C THR A 496 20.78 0.14 -13.74
N LYS A 497 21.21 -0.10 -14.97
CA LYS A 497 22.64 -0.26 -15.30
C LYS A 497 23.44 0.98 -14.93
N THR A 498 22.93 2.17 -15.24
CA THR A 498 23.57 3.44 -14.86
C THR A 498 23.64 3.59 -13.34
N GLY A 499 22.60 3.18 -12.62
CA GLY A 499 22.58 3.15 -11.15
C GLY A 499 23.63 2.20 -10.57
N GLN A 500 23.76 1.00 -11.12
CA GLN A 500 24.78 0.02 -10.71
C GLN A 500 26.21 0.56 -10.94
N GLU A 501 26.45 1.20 -12.09
CA GLU A 501 27.75 1.83 -12.40
C GLU A 501 28.07 2.96 -11.42
N LEU A 502 27.10 3.81 -11.11
CA LEU A 502 27.24 4.90 -10.16
C LEU A 502 27.54 4.37 -8.75
N LEU A 503 26.82 3.35 -8.28
CA LEU A 503 27.07 2.74 -6.97
C LEU A 503 28.44 2.11 -6.89
N ARG A 504 28.88 1.39 -7.94
CA ARG A 504 30.25 0.87 -8.01
C ARG A 504 31.30 1.99 -7.95
N SER A 505 31.01 3.16 -8.52
CA SER A 505 31.87 4.34 -8.36
C SER A 505 31.91 4.81 -6.90
N ILE A 506 30.74 4.93 -6.25
CA ILE A 506 30.63 5.33 -4.84
C ILE A 506 31.41 4.35 -3.94
N LEU A 507 31.28 3.04 -4.16
CA LEU A 507 32.03 2.02 -3.42
C LEU A 507 33.54 2.25 -3.51
N LYS A 508 34.06 2.48 -4.71
CA LYS A 508 35.48 2.79 -4.90
C LYS A 508 35.90 4.04 -4.16
N GLN A 509 35.07 5.09 -4.14
CA GLN A 509 35.38 6.32 -3.40
C GLN A 509 35.39 6.09 -1.89
N ILE A 510 34.44 5.31 -1.37
CA ILE A 510 34.43 4.92 0.05
C ILE A 510 35.71 4.17 0.43
N GLU A 511 36.12 3.20 -0.39
CA GLU A 511 37.38 2.46 -0.17
C GLU A 511 38.62 3.36 -0.26
N LEU A 512 38.67 4.30 -1.22
CA LEU A 512 39.76 5.28 -1.34
C LEU A 512 39.88 6.19 -0.11
N HIS A 513 38.76 6.44 0.57
CA HIS A 513 38.73 7.16 1.85
C HIS A 513 38.84 6.26 3.08
N ASN A 514 39.29 5.00 2.90
CA ASN A 514 39.49 4.01 3.96
C ASN A 514 38.21 3.61 4.72
N GLY A 515 37.04 3.72 4.10
CA GLY A 515 35.81 3.18 4.64
C GLY A 515 35.68 1.67 4.39
N GLN A 516 35.19 0.92 5.37
CA GLN A 516 34.90 -0.50 5.23
C GLN A 516 33.45 -0.70 4.81
N ILE A 517 33.23 -1.11 3.55
CA ILE A 517 31.90 -1.38 3.02
C ILE A 517 31.30 -2.62 3.69
N LEU A 518 30.05 -2.52 4.12
CA LEU A 518 29.30 -3.61 4.74
C LEU A 518 28.27 -4.21 3.77
N GLU A 519 27.40 -3.36 3.24
CA GLU A 519 26.27 -3.76 2.40
C GLU A 519 25.88 -2.60 1.46
N VAL A 520 25.39 -2.95 0.27
CA VAL A 520 24.68 -2.03 -0.63
C VAL A 520 23.26 -2.50 -0.78
N ASP A 521 22.31 -1.57 -0.70
CA ASP A 521 20.89 -1.80 -0.94
C ASP A 521 20.32 -0.73 -1.87
N THR A 522 20.32 -1.03 -3.17
CA THR A 522 19.68 -0.29 -4.27
C THR A 522 20.18 1.12 -4.52
N ASP A 523 20.04 2.03 -3.56
CA ASP A 523 20.45 3.44 -3.59
C ASP A 523 21.33 3.82 -2.39
N GLY A 524 21.33 3.01 -1.33
CA GLY A 524 22.12 3.21 -0.11
C GLY A 524 23.35 2.30 0.01
N VAL A 525 24.40 2.83 0.63
CA VAL A 525 25.61 2.10 1.00
C VAL A 525 25.85 2.21 2.51
N PHE A 526 25.92 1.06 3.18
CA PHE A 526 26.34 0.93 4.58
C PHE A 526 27.85 0.71 4.65
N PHE A 527 28.54 1.52 5.45
CA PHE A 527 29.97 1.36 5.67
C PHE A 527 30.39 1.82 7.08
N VAL A 528 31.49 1.27 7.56
CA VAL A 528 32.19 1.77 8.75
C VAL A 528 33.19 2.82 8.28
N PRO A 529 33.12 4.08 8.75
CA PRO A 529 34.08 5.11 8.38
C PRO A 529 35.44 4.86 9.06
N PRO A 530 36.53 5.47 8.58
CA PRO A 530 37.84 5.33 9.20
C PRO A 530 37.87 5.88 10.63
N ASP A 531 38.85 5.47 11.44
CA ASP A 531 38.92 5.82 12.87
C ASP A 531 38.98 7.33 13.17
N ASN A 532 39.44 8.14 12.23
CA ASN A 532 39.48 9.60 12.36
C ASN A 532 38.14 10.29 12.06
N VAL A 533 37.08 9.54 11.74
CA VAL A 533 35.72 10.02 11.49
C VAL A 533 34.80 9.39 12.53
N ALA A 534 34.47 10.13 13.58
CA ALA A 534 33.88 9.58 14.80
C ALA A 534 32.59 10.27 15.27
N ASP A 535 32.19 11.35 14.60
CA ASP A 535 31.01 12.13 14.94
C ASP A 535 30.22 12.52 13.68
N GLU A 536 28.99 12.99 13.89
CA GLU A 536 28.05 13.31 12.81
C GLU A 536 28.56 14.36 11.82
N GLU A 537 29.35 15.33 12.29
CA GLU A 537 29.90 16.39 11.46
C GLU A 537 31.01 15.85 10.54
N THR A 538 31.92 15.04 11.09
CA THR A 538 32.99 14.40 10.34
C THR A 538 32.47 13.32 9.39
N GLU A 539 31.42 12.58 9.79
CA GLU A 539 30.68 11.63 8.95
C GLU A 539 30.04 12.36 7.75
N GLY A 540 29.29 13.43 8.01
CA GLY A 540 28.68 14.25 6.95
C GLY A 540 29.71 14.86 5.99
N SER A 541 30.83 15.35 6.54
CA SER A 541 31.93 15.90 5.73
C SER A 541 32.60 14.83 4.85
N LEU A 542 32.70 13.58 5.32
CA LEU A 542 33.21 12.47 4.50
C LEU A 542 32.25 12.16 3.34
N VAL A 543 30.95 12.04 3.63
CA VAL A 543 29.93 11.78 2.60
C VAL A 543 29.90 12.90 1.56
N GLN A 544 30.03 14.16 1.99
CA GLN A 544 30.10 15.30 1.09
C GLN A 544 31.32 15.24 0.15
N ARG A 545 32.52 14.96 0.68
CA ARG A 545 33.73 14.80 -0.16
C ARG A 545 33.57 13.69 -1.20
N ILE A 546 32.93 12.58 -0.82
CA ILE A 546 32.61 11.51 -1.76
C ILE A 546 31.61 12.02 -2.81
N SER A 547 30.57 12.75 -2.39
CA SER A 547 29.57 13.33 -3.29
C SER A 547 30.17 14.29 -4.32
N GLU A 548 31.21 15.06 -3.96
CA GLU A 548 31.89 16.00 -4.87
C GLU A 548 32.61 15.31 -6.03
N SER A 549 32.89 14.01 -5.92
CA SER A 549 33.46 13.20 -6.99
C SER A 549 32.42 12.63 -7.97
N LEU A 550 31.12 12.79 -7.68
CA LEU A 550 30.02 12.25 -8.49
C LEU A 550 29.63 13.24 -9.61
N PRO A 551 28.95 12.75 -10.67
CA PRO A 551 28.47 13.61 -11.75
C PRO A 551 27.54 14.73 -11.25
N GLU A 552 27.54 15.86 -11.95
CA GLU A 552 26.66 16.99 -11.63
C GLU A 552 25.19 16.54 -11.57
N GLY A 553 24.44 16.99 -10.56
CA GLY A 553 23.05 16.59 -10.34
C GLY A 553 22.85 15.26 -9.62
N ILE A 554 23.92 14.48 -9.37
CA ILE A 554 23.89 13.32 -8.49
C ILE A 554 24.45 13.73 -7.13
N GLN A 555 23.64 13.58 -6.07
CA GLN A 555 24.03 13.93 -4.71
C GLN A 555 23.98 12.72 -3.78
N LEU A 556 25.08 12.46 -3.11
CA LEU A 556 25.16 11.50 -2.03
C LEU A 556 24.95 12.24 -0.70
N VAL A 557 23.99 11.79 0.09
CA VAL A 557 23.62 12.44 1.36
C VAL A 557 23.80 11.47 2.53
N PRO A 558 24.17 11.98 3.72
CA PRO A 558 24.13 11.16 4.93
C PRO A 558 22.67 10.88 5.27
N ALA A 559 22.25 9.63 5.10
CA ALA A 559 20.86 9.21 5.29
C ALA A 559 20.62 8.53 6.64
N GLY A 560 21.68 8.07 7.32
CA GLY A 560 21.59 7.55 8.67
C GLY A 560 22.94 7.32 9.32
N ARG A 561 22.95 7.36 10.65
CA ARG A 561 24.10 6.99 11.49
C ARG A 561 23.63 6.06 12.59
N TYR A 562 24.38 4.99 12.79
CA TYR A 562 24.00 3.89 13.68
C TYR A 562 25.16 3.51 14.58
N GLN A 563 24.86 3.34 15.86
CA GLN A 563 25.83 2.86 16.83
C GLN A 563 26.27 1.44 16.46
N LYS A 564 25.32 0.59 16.08
CA LYS A 564 25.56 -0.81 15.73
C LYS A 564 24.70 -1.27 14.56
N MET A 565 25.23 -2.21 13.79
CA MET A 565 24.52 -2.93 12.73
C MET A 565 24.77 -4.43 12.85
N LEU A 566 23.72 -5.23 12.70
CA LEU A 566 23.81 -6.65 12.40
C LEU A 566 23.55 -6.82 10.89
N SER A 567 24.58 -7.12 10.12
CA SER A 567 24.47 -7.47 8.70
C SER A 567 24.31 -8.97 8.55
N TYR A 568 23.26 -9.43 7.87
CA TYR A 568 22.94 -10.87 7.74
C TYR A 568 22.99 -11.36 6.29
N LYS A 569 22.02 -10.93 5.47
CA LYS A 569 21.85 -11.31 4.06
C LYS A 569 21.43 -10.08 3.26
N LYS A 570 21.50 -10.14 1.93
CA LYS A 570 21.06 -9.03 1.04
C LYS A 570 19.70 -8.50 1.49
N LYS A 571 19.59 -7.21 1.80
CA LYS A 571 18.37 -6.52 2.28
C LYS A 571 17.85 -7.00 3.65
N ASN A 572 18.69 -7.67 4.44
CA ASN A 572 18.34 -8.23 5.74
C ASN A 572 19.38 -7.82 6.79
N TYR A 573 19.02 -6.83 7.61
CA TYR A 573 19.91 -6.24 8.60
C TYR A 573 19.12 -5.67 9.79
N ALA A 574 19.81 -5.46 10.91
CA ALA A 574 19.29 -4.73 12.06
C ALA A 574 20.20 -3.56 12.44
N LEU A 575 19.62 -2.47 12.91
CA LEU A 575 20.28 -1.18 13.14
C LEU A 575 19.91 -0.65 14.52
N VAL A 576 20.89 -0.17 15.27
CA VAL A 576 20.69 0.53 16.54
C VAL A 576 21.11 1.98 16.37
N GLY A 577 20.15 2.90 16.49
CA GLY A 577 20.41 4.33 16.50
C GLY A 577 21.13 4.78 17.78
N TYR A 578 21.73 5.98 17.76
CA TYR A 578 22.34 6.57 18.96
C TYR A 578 21.31 6.95 20.05
N ASP A 579 20.03 6.96 19.71
CA ASP A 579 18.89 7.10 20.62
C ASP A 579 18.48 5.76 21.29
N GLY A 580 19.13 4.65 20.94
CA GLY A 580 18.81 3.30 21.41
C GLY A 580 17.71 2.61 20.62
N THR A 581 17.17 3.22 19.56
CA THR A 581 16.09 2.64 18.76
C THR A 581 16.60 1.49 17.90
N LEU A 582 16.01 0.30 18.06
CA LEU A 582 16.28 -0.89 17.24
C LEU A 582 15.34 -0.94 16.03
N THR A 583 15.91 -0.93 14.82
CA THR A 583 15.19 -1.13 13.55
C THR A 583 15.64 -2.42 12.90
N ILE A 584 14.71 -3.26 12.44
CA ILE A 584 15.00 -4.52 11.75
C ILE A 584 14.38 -4.48 10.35
N ARG A 585 15.17 -4.83 9.33
CA ARG A 585 14.77 -4.88 7.92
C ARG A 585 14.99 -6.27 7.33
N GLY A 586 14.13 -6.64 6.39
CA GLY A 586 14.21 -7.89 5.64
C GLY A 586 13.37 -9.04 6.21
N SER A 587 12.57 -9.66 5.34
CA SER A 587 11.67 -10.77 5.69
C SER A 587 12.40 -12.08 5.95
N ALA A 588 13.60 -12.26 5.39
CA ALA A 588 14.43 -13.43 5.67
C ALA A 588 15.02 -13.39 7.08
N LEU A 589 15.16 -12.19 7.69
CA LEU A 589 15.48 -12.04 9.10
C LEU A 589 14.21 -12.18 9.95
N ILE A 590 13.22 -11.30 9.80
CA ILE A 590 11.93 -11.36 10.53
C ILE A 590 10.76 -11.16 9.56
N SER A 591 9.98 -12.22 9.34
CA SER A 591 8.74 -12.15 8.55
C SER A 591 7.52 -11.79 9.40
N ARG A 592 6.59 -11.00 8.85
CA ARG A 592 5.29 -10.68 9.46
C ARG A 592 4.35 -11.89 9.58
N SER A 593 4.46 -12.83 8.66
CA SER A 593 3.62 -14.04 8.63
C SER A 593 4.01 -15.06 9.71
N MET A 594 5.16 -14.84 10.35
CA MET A 594 5.68 -15.69 11.40
C MET A 594 4.90 -15.51 12.71
N GLU A 595 4.79 -16.61 13.46
CA GLU A 595 4.17 -16.68 14.77
C GLU A 595 4.77 -15.62 15.72
N ARG A 596 3.95 -15.03 16.60
CA ARG A 596 4.36 -13.87 17.40
C ARG A 596 5.55 -14.19 18.30
N TYR A 597 5.59 -15.40 18.87
CA TYR A 597 6.69 -15.86 19.71
C TYR A 597 8.03 -15.87 18.98
N LEU A 598 8.08 -16.37 17.74
CA LEU A 598 9.31 -16.38 16.95
C LEU A 598 9.75 -14.96 16.58
N ARG A 599 8.81 -14.08 16.24
CA ARG A 599 9.13 -12.66 16.00
C ARG A 599 9.70 -11.99 17.24
N ARG A 600 9.14 -12.29 18.42
CA ARG A 600 9.63 -11.81 19.71
C ARG A 600 11.02 -12.37 20.02
N PHE A 601 11.23 -13.67 19.83
CA PHE A 601 12.51 -14.34 20.00
C PHE A 601 13.58 -13.69 19.11
N LEU A 602 13.31 -13.53 17.81
CA LEU A 602 14.25 -12.94 16.86
C LEU A 602 14.61 -11.49 17.23
N ARG A 603 13.63 -10.66 17.60
CA ARG A 603 13.89 -9.28 18.06
C ARG A 603 14.83 -9.25 19.26
N LEU A 604 14.57 -10.08 20.26
CA LEU A 604 15.39 -10.15 21.49
C LEU A 604 16.76 -10.79 21.23
N ALA A 605 16.83 -11.82 20.39
CA ALA A 605 18.08 -12.47 20.01
C ALA A 605 18.99 -11.52 19.22
N VAL A 606 18.42 -10.78 18.25
CA VAL A 606 19.12 -9.72 17.51
C VAL A 606 19.65 -8.65 18.47
N SER A 607 18.86 -8.22 19.45
CA SER A 607 19.33 -7.28 20.48
C SER A 607 20.53 -7.85 21.26
N ASN A 608 20.45 -9.10 21.72
CA ASN A 608 21.57 -9.74 22.43
C ASN A 608 22.82 -9.87 21.54
N LEU A 609 22.66 -10.17 20.25
CA LEU A 609 23.79 -10.22 19.30
C LEU A 609 24.44 -8.85 19.13
N LEU A 610 23.65 -7.79 18.95
CA LEU A 610 24.13 -6.42 18.86
C LEU A 610 24.85 -5.98 20.14
N ASP A 611 24.38 -6.43 21.31
CA ASP A 611 25.03 -6.17 22.60
C ASP A 611 26.16 -7.15 22.92
N GLN A 612 26.45 -8.09 22.04
CA GLN A 612 27.42 -9.17 22.24
C GLN A 612 27.17 -9.95 23.54
N ASN A 613 25.91 -10.01 23.98
CA ASN A 613 25.47 -10.65 25.21
C ASN A 613 25.17 -12.13 24.97
N ILE A 614 26.22 -12.95 24.89
CA ILE A 614 26.11 -14.39 24.63
C ILE A 614 25.35 -15.14 25.74
N ALA A 615 25.58 -14.77 27.00
CA ALA A 615 24.86 -15.34 28.14
C ALA A 615 23.36 -15.04 28.09
N GLY A 616 23.00 -13.79 27.74
CA GLY A 616 21.62 -13.40 27.54
C GLY A 616 20.96 -14.11 26.36
N LEU A 617 21.70 -14.35 25.27
CA LEU A 617 21.21 -15.10 24.12
C LEU A 617 20.90 -16.57 24.47
N HIS A 618 21.78 -17.25 25.22
CA HIS A 618 21.52 -18.61 25.72
C HIS A 618 20.32 -18.64 26.68
N THR A 619 20.31 -17.73 27.66
CA THR A 619 19.21 -17.62 28.65
C THR A 619 17.87 -17.39 27.97
N LEU A 620 17.84 -16.54 26.93
CA LEU A 620 16.66 -16.26 26.13
C LEU A 620 16.13 -17.54 25.45
N TYR A 621 17.01 -18.27 24.76
CA TYR A 621 16.62 -19.52 24.09
C TYR A 621 16.09 -20.56 25.09
N ALA A 622 16.81 -20.76 26.19
CA ALA A 622 16.42 -21.70 27.23
C ALA A 622 15.09 -21.33 27.92
N THR A 623 14.84 -20.03 28.12
CA THR A 623 13.56 -19.53 28.66
C THR A 623 12.41 -19.78 27.70
N PHE A 624 12.56 -19.44 26.42
CA PHE A 624 11.55 -19.69 25.40
C PHE A 624 11.25 -21.19 25.28
N TYR A 625 12.28 -22.02 25.29
CA TYR A 625 12.12 -23.47 25.30
C TYR A 625 11.33 -23.93 26.53
N SER A 626 11.72 -23.48 27.74
CA SER A 626 11.05 -23.84 28.99
C SER A 626 9.59 -23.42 29.00
N ASP A 627 9.28 -22.21 28.57
CA ASP A 627 7.93 -21.69 28.61
C ASP A 627 7.02 -22.41 27.60
N ILE A 628 7.52 -22.77 26.42
CA ILE A 628 6.79 -23.59 25.45
C ILE A 628 6.58 -25.01 26.00
N ALA A 629 7.64 -25.64 26.52
CA ALA A 629 7.57 -27.00 27.06
C ALA A 629 6.63 -27.13 28.26
N ASN A 630 6.42 -26.04 29.01
CA ASN A 630 5.57 -25.99 30.19
C ASN A 630 4.22 -25.27 29.95
N HIS A 631 3.79 -25.09 28.70
CA HIS A 631 2.48 -24.50 28.36
C HIS A 631 2.21 -23.11 28.98
N ARG A 632 3.23 -22.26 29.07
CA ARG A 632 3.14 -20.93 29.68
C ARG A 632 2.75 -19.80 28.71
N TRP A 633 2.50 -20.15 27.46
CA TRP A 633 2.16 -19.21 26.39
C TRP A 633 0.65 -19.22 26.11
N GLU A 634 0.10 -18.11 25.66
CA GLU A 634 -1.31 -18.04 25.24
C GLU A 634 -1.46 -18.30 23.74
N ALA A 635 -2.66 -18.70 23.31
CA ALA A 635 -2.97 -18.96 21.90
C ALA A 635 -2.51 -17.86 20.95
N LEU A 636 -2.70 -16.59 21.33
CA LEU A 636 -2.33 -15.44 20.50
C LEU A 636 -0.83 -15.36 20.24
N ASP A 637 0.00 -15.91 21.12
CA ASP A 637 1.44 -15.79 21.00
C ASP A 637 2.04 -16.80 20.01
N PHE A 638 1.46 -17.99 19.87
CA PHE A 638 1.93 -19.03 18.95
C PHE A 638 1.00 -19.32 17.76
N CYS A 639 -0.17 -18.68 17.70
CA CYS A 639 -1.02 -18.80 16.53
C CYS A 639 -0.39 -18.17 15.28
N ARG A 640 -0.74 -18.73 14.14
CA ARG A 640 -0.49 -18.16 12.83
C ARG A 640 -1.77 -17.55 12.30
N THR A 641 -1.66 -16.42 11.61
CA THR A 641 -2.80 -15.77 10.95
C THR A 641 -2.54 -15.66 9.47
N GLU A 642 -3.40 -16.27 8.67
CA GLU A 642 -3.31 -16.28 7.21
C GLU A 642 -4.56 -15.65 6.59
N THR A 643 -4.38 -15.03 5.44
CA THR A 643 -5.48 -14.46 4.65
C THR A 643 -5.96 -15.48 3.62
N ILE A 644 -7.27 -15.61 3.47
CA ILE A 644 -7.90 -16.39 2.41
C ILE A 644 -7.78 -15.60 1.11
N HIS A 645 -7.19 -16.19 0.07
CA HIS A 645 -6.97 -15.52 -1.21
C HIS A 645 -8.03 -15.91 -2.25
N ASP A 646 -8.35 -17.20 -2.33
CA ASP A 646 -9.30 -17.74 -3.27
C ASP A 646 -10.66 -18.05 -2.63
N PRO A 647 -11.77 -17.95 -3.39
CA PRO A 647 -13.05 -18.49 -2.96
C PRO A 647 -12.93 -19.96 -2.58
N PHE A 648 -13.65 -20.38 -1.54
CA PHE A 648 -13.57 -21.74 -1.02
C PHE A 648 -13.81 -22.83 -2.09
N ALA A 649 -14.75 -22.59 -3.01
CA ALA A 649 -15.04 -23.51 -4.11
C ALA A 649 -13.87 -23.68 -5.10
N VAL A 650 -13.06 -22.64 -5.30
CA VAL A 650 -11.84 -22.72 -6.14
C VAL A 650 -10.81 -23.61 -5.45
N TYR A 651 -10.57 -23.36 -4.16
CA TYR A 651 -9.69 -24.17 -3.33
C TYR A 651 -10.12 -25.66 -3.32
N GLU A 652 -11.40 -25.95 -3.09
CA GLU A 652 -11.91 -27.33 -3.08
C GLU A 652 -11.71 -28.03 -4.42
N ARG A 653 -11.97 -27.33 -5.53
CA ARG A 653 -11.77 -27.87 -6.86
C ARG A 653 -10.29 -28.17 -7.11
N GLU A 654 -9.40 -27.25 -6.80
CA GLU A 654 -7.95 -27.43 -7.04
C GLU A 654 -7.36 -28.55 -6.19
N ILE A 655 -7.82 -28.72 -4.96
CA ILE A 655 -7.46 -29.85 -4.09
C ILE A 655 -7.97 -31.16 -4.69
N GLY A 656 -9.23 -31.19 -5.15
CA GLY A 656 -9.84 -32.36 -5.79
C GLY A 656 -9.16 -32.75 -7.12
N GLU A 657 -8.64 -31.76 -7.85
CA GLU A 657 -7.87 -31.94 -9.09
C GLU A 657 -6.38 -32.23 -8.86
N GLY A 658 -5.90 -32.21 -7.61
CA GLY A 658 -4.49 -32.40 -7.27
C GLY A 658 -3.57 -31.25 -7.70
N LYS A 659 -4.13 -30.08 -8.03
CA LYS A 659 -3.39 -28.88 -8.45
C LYS A 659 -2.89 -28.03 -7.28
N ARG A 660 -3.37 -28.30 -6.07
CA ARG A 660 -3.03 -27.54 -4.86
C ARG A 660 -2.90 -28.47 -3.65
N ASN A 661 -2.04 -28.10 -2.70
CA ASN A 661 -1.90 -28.79 -1.43
C ASN A 661 -2.86 -28.22 -0.36
N PRO A 662 -3.37 -29.03 0.59
CA PRO A 662 -4.26 -28.56 1.64
C PRO A 662 -3.62 -27.48 2.51
N ALA A 663 -4.30 -26.34 2.63
CA ALA A 663 -3.84 -25.17 3.35
C ALA A 663 -4.56 -25.06 4.70
N ALA A 664 -3.81 -24.82 5.78
CA ALA A 664 -4.35 -24.87 7.14
C ALA A 664 -5.47 -23.85 7.40
N ALA A 665 -5.36 -22.63 6.89
CA ALA A 665 -6.40 -21.62 7.02
C ALA A 665 -7.76 -22.09 6.46
N TYR A 666 -7.75 -22.71 5.27
CA TYR A 666 -8.95 -23.24 4.63
C TYR A 666 -9.50 -24.44 5.38
N GLU A 667 -8.63 -25.35 5.81
CA GLU A 667 -9.02 -26.58 6.52
C GLU A 667 -9.60 -26.30 7.90
N VAL A 668 -9.01 -25.35 8.64
CA VAL A 668 -9.50 -24.90 9.93
C VAL A 668 -10.86 -24.24 9.77
N ALA A 669 -11.00 -23.34 8.80
CA ALA A 669 -12.29 -22.70 8.50
C ALA A 669 -13.37 -23.73 8.15
N ARG A 670 -13.03 -24.74 7.33
CA ARG A 670 -13.91 -25.85 6.95
C ARG A 670 -14.42 -26.61 8.17
N ARG A 671 -13.52 -27.04 9.06
CA ARG A 671 -13.88 -27.80 10.29
C ARG A 671 -14.70 -26.98 11.26
N ALA A 672 -14.36 -25.70 11.42
CA ALA A 672 -15.10 -24.77 12.24
C ALA A 672 -16.48 -24.40 11.64
N GLY A 673 -16.80 -24.89 10.43
CA GLY A 673 -18.04 -24.57 9.73
C GLY A 673 -18.17 -23.08 9.39
N ARG A 674 -17.04 -22.37 9.24
CA ARG A 674 -17.00 -20.93 8.93
C ARG A 674 -17.19 -20.70 7.44
N LEU A 675 -18.14 -19.85 7.07
CA LEU A 675 -18.22 -19.30 5.72
C LEU A 675 -17.06 -18.31 5.51
N ILE A 676 -16.18 -18.60 4.56
CA ILE A 676 -15.01 -17.76 4.25
C ILE A 676 -15.10 -17.13 2.87
N LYS A 677 -14.60 -15.90 2.76
CA LYS A 677 -14.42 -15.15 1.51
C LYS A 677 -12.93 -14.77 1.32
N PRO A 678 -12.47 -14.52 0.09
CA PRO A 678 -11.22 -13.80 -0.15
C PRO A 678 -11.12 -12.56 0.75
N GLY A 679 -9.94 -12.35 1.35
CA GLY A 679 -9.65 -11.30 2.32
C GLY A 679 -9.93 -11.68 3.78
N ASP A 680 -10.69 -12.74 4.08
CA ASP A 680 -10.90 -13.16 5.47
C ASP A 680 -9.57 -13.63 6.10
N ARG A 681 -9.34 -13.27 7.36
CA ARG A 681 -8.15 -13.70 8.12
C ARG A 681 -8.50 -14.83 9.07
N ILE A 682 -7.80 -15.95 8.97
CA ILE A 682 -7.97 -17.11 9.83
C ILE A 682 -6.75 -17.23 10.75
N SER A 683 -6.99 -17.06 12.05
CA SER A 683 -6.01 -17.32 13.09
C SER A 683 -6.20 -18.74 13.64
N TYR A 684 -5.13 -19.53 13.61
CA TYR A 684 -5.16 -20.92 14.06
C TYR A 684 -3.87 -21.30 14.78
N TYR A 685 -3.95 -22.33 15.62
CA TYR A 685 -2.81 -22.94 16.29
C TYR A 685 -2.72 -24.43 15.95
N VAL A 686 -1.52 -24.99 16.14
CA VAL A 686 -1.16 -26.34 15.76
C VAL A 686 -1.33 -27.28 16.95
N THR A 687 -2.00 -28.41 16.75
CA THR A 687 -2.33 -29.41 17.77
C THR A 687 -1.57 -30.72 17.55
N GLY A 688 -1.59 -31.61 18.53
CA GLY A 688 -0.95 -32.94 18.46
C GLY A 688 0.39 -33.00 19.19
N THR A 689 1.16 -34.08 18.98
CA THR A 689 2.36 -34.39 19.80
C THR A 689 3.64 -34.67 19.00
N ALA A 690 3.55 -34.84 17.68
CA ALA A 690 4.70 -35.10 16.83
C ALA A 690 5.25 -33.83 16.18
N THR A 691 6.56 -33.77 15.92
CA THR A 691 7.23 -32.65 15.25
C THR A 691 6.87 -32.56 13.76
N GLY A 692 6.88 -33.69 13.05
CA GLY A 692 6.60 -33.80 11.62
C GLY A 692 5.12 -34.02 11.31
N ILE A 693 4.27 -33.04 11.61
CA ILE A 693 2.83 -33.12 11.35
C ILE A 693 2.39 -32.28 10.15
N ARG A 694 1.32 -32.71 9.49
CA ARG A 694 0.62 -31.88 8.52
C ARG A 694 -0.18 -30.83 9.26
N VAL A 695 0.30 -29.59 9.23
CA VAL A 695 -0.35 -28.43 9.87
C VAL A 695 -1.79 -28.29 9.42
N SER A 696 -2.05 -28.52 8.12
CA SER A 696 -3.40 -28.45 7.57
C SER A 696 -4.35 -29.47 8.18
N GLU A 697 -3.88 -30.61 8.65
CA GLU A 697 -4.66 -31.66 9.32
C GLU A 697 -4.73 -31.45 10.84
N ASN A 698 -3.70 -30.85 11.45
CA ASN A 698 -3.52 -30.77 12.89
C ASN A 698 -3.52 -29.32 13.38
N SER A 699 -4.60 -28.60 13.10
CA SER A 699 -4.79 -27.22 13.55
C SER A 699 -6.24 -26.96 13.97
N ARG A 700 -6.42 -26.01 14.90
CA ARG A 700 -7.72 -25.54 15.40
C ARG A 700 -7.78 -24.01 15.40
N PRO A 701 -8.99 -23.40 15.35
CA PRO A 701 -9.13 -21.95 15.48
C PRO A 701 -8.50 -21.43 16.78
N ALA A 702 -7.79 -20.30 16.72
CA ALA A 702 -7.11 -19.74 17.89
C ALA A 702 -8.04 -19.43 19.07
N GLU A 703 -9.33 -19.17 18.79
CA GLU A 703 -10.36 -18.93 19.80
C GLU A 703 -10.85 -20.18 20.53
N GLU A 704 -10.53 -21.39 20.03
CA GLU A 704 -10.88 -22.66 20.68
C GLU A 704 -9.83 -23.13 21.69
N TRP A 705 -8.67 -22.47 21.76
CA TRP A 705 -7.63 -22.84 22.70
C TRP A 705 -8.07 -22.55 24.14
N ASP A 706 -7.93 -23.54 25.02
CA ASP A 706 -8.31 -23.44 26.43
C ASP A 706 -7.06 -23.42 27.32
N PRO A 707 -6.79 -22.32 28.05
CA PRO A 707 -5.64 -22.23 28.95
C PRO A 707 -5.67 -23.26 30.10
N ASN A 708 -6.84 -23.80 30.45
CA ASN A 708 -6.97 -24.83 31.49
C ASN A 708 -6.69 -26.24 30.96
N PHE A 709 -6.80 -26.44 29.65
CA PHE A 709 -6.57 -27.71 28.97
C PHE A 709 -5.78 -27.48 27.66
N PRO A 710 -4.52 -27.01 27.77
CA PRO A 710 -3.71 -26.69 26.60
C PRO A 710 -3.45 -27.93 25.74
N ASP A 711 -3.84 -27.88 24.48
CA ASP A 711 -3.69 -28.95 23.48
C ASP A 711 -2.76 -28.57 22.32
N GLU A 712 -2.00 -27.48 22.47
CA GLU A 712 -1.01 -27.04 21.48
C GLU A 712 0.19 -28.00 21.38
N ASN A 713 0.70 -28.16 20.16
CA ASN A 713 1.80 -29.08 19.87
C ASN A 713 3.15 -28.46 20.24
N THR A 714 3.56 -28.63 21.50
CA THR A 714 4.83 -28.11 22.01
C THR A 714 6.02 -28.63 21.21
N ALA A 715 6.04 -29.90 20.80
CA ALA A 715 7.12 -30.47 20.00
C ALA A 715 7.30 -29.76 18.65
N TYR A 716 6.19 -29.46 17.96
CA TYR A 716 6.19 -28.66 16.74
C TYR A 716 6.75 -27.25 16.97
N TYR A 717 6.26 -26.55 17.99
CA TYR A 717 6.70 -25.17 18.29
C TYR A 717 8.15 -25.08 18.74
N LEU A 718 8.67 -26.09 19.45
CA LEU A 718 10.08 -26.21 19.81
C LEU A 718 10.96 -26.47 18.59
N SER A 719 10.52 -27.34 17.66
CA SER A 719 11.22 -27.54 16.36
C SER A 719 11.33 -26.23 15.59
N ARG A 720 10.22 -25.48 15.50
CA ARG A 720 10.16 -24.16 14.86
C ARG A 720 11.08 -23.13 15.53
N LEU A 721 11.22 -23.18 16.87
CA LEU A 721 12.15 -22.33 17.61
C LEU A 721 13.61 -22.65 17.24
N ALA A 722 13.97 -23.93 17.18
CA ALA A 722 15.30 -24.39 16.77
C ALA A 722 15.61 -23.98 15.31
N GLU A 723 14.72 -24.28 14.36
CA GLU A 723 14.84 -23.84 12.95
C GLU A 723 15.01 -22.32 12.82
N THR A 724 14.37 -21.56 13.71
CA THR A 724 14.50 -20.10 13.73
C THR A 724 15.86 -19.66 14.27
N ALA A 725 16.41 -20.37 15.25
CA ALA A 725 17.75 -20.13 15.80
C ALA A 725 18.86 -20.41 14.77
N ASP A 726 18.67 -21.36 13.84
CA ASP A 726 19.63 -21.68 12.77
C ASP A 726 20.02 -20.46 11.92
N LYS A 727 19.16 -19.43 11.86
CA LYS A 727 19.50 -18.15 11.21
C LYS A 727 20.76 -17.51 11.78
N PHE A 728 21.08 -17.78 13.05
CA PHE A 728 22.23 -17.22 13.73
C PHE A 728 23.52 -18.05 13.58
N GLU A 729 23.45 -19.24 12.99
CA GLU A 729 24.62 -20.13 12.81
C GLU A 729 25.77 -19.42 12.08
N ILE A 730 25.46 -18.57 11.10
CA ILE A 730 26.44 -17.82 10.32
C ILE A 730 27.34 -16.91 11.17
N PHE A 731 26.88 -16.52 12.36
CA PHE A 731 27.60 -15.60 13.26
C PHE A 731 28.54 -16.32 14.23
N PHE A 732 28.55 -17.65 14.25
CA PHE A 732 29.35 -18.44 15.18
C PHE A 732 30.09 -19.57 14.48
N ILE A 733 31.10 -20.15 15.14
CA ILE A 733 31.60 -21.46 14.72
C ILE A 733 30.57 -22.54 15.10
N PRO A 734 30.47 -23.67 14.37
CA PRO A 734 29.44 -24.68 14.61
C PRO A 734 29.43 -25.27 16.03
N GLU A 735 30.58 -25.28 16.72
CA GLU A 735 30.66 -25.73 18.12
C GLU A 735 30.00 -24.74 19.08
N ASP A 736 30.35 -23.45 18.98
CA ASP A 736 29.80 -22.39 19.82
C ASP A 736 28.31 -22.19 19.60
N PHE A 737 27.84 -22.28 18.35
CA PHE A 737 26.41 -22.23 18.03
C PHE A 737 25.63 -23.30 18.80
N ARG A 738 26.12 -24.54 18.77
CA ARG A 738 25.48 -25.66 19.48
C ARG A 738 25.49 -25.49 21.01
N LYS A 739 26.53 -24.86 21.57
CA LYS A 739 26.59 -24.53 23.01
C LYS A 739 25.57 -23.45 23.38
N ILE A 740 25.35 -22.45 22.52
CA ILE A 740 24.39 -21.36 22.79
C ILE A 740 22.95 -21.88 22.68
N PHE A 741 22.62 -22.62 21.63
CA PHE A 741 21.24 -23.01 21.30
C PHE A 741 20.93 -24.46 21.71
N THR A 742 21.32 -24.82 22.93
CA THR A 742 20.95 -26.08 23.59
C THR A 742 20.24 -25.82 24.92
N VAL A 743 19.51 -26.84 25.40
CA VAL A 743 18.87 -26.86 26.73
C VAL A 743 19.56 -27.83 27.69
N ASP A 744 20.57 -28.56 27.23
CA ASP A 744 21.26 -29.57 28.04
C ASP A 744 22.09 -28.94 29.19
N ASP A 745 22.53 -27.69 29.03
CA ASP A 745 23.43 -26.98 29.96
C ASP A 745 22.80 -25.77 30.68
N LEU A 746 21.51 -25.84 31.01
CA LEU A 746 20.72 -24.78 31.67
C LEU A 746 21.36 -24.15 32.93
N PHE A 747 22.24 -24.87 33.64
CA PHE A 747 22.88 -24.43 34.89
C PHE A 747 24.42 -24.30 34.80
N GLY A 748 25.01 -24.55 33.62
CA GLY A 748 26.46 -24.67 33.45
C GLY A 748 27.03 -23.96 32.21
N PHE A 749 26.22 -23.19 31.48
CA PHE A 749 26.68 -22.48 30.29
C PHE A 749 27.75 -21.43 30.63
N ASP A 750 28.95 -21.63 30.10
CA ASP A 750 30.05 -20.67 30.16
C ASP A 750 30.15 -19.91 28.82
N PRO A 751 29.83 -18.61 28.77
CA PRO A 751 29.98 -17.80 27.56
C PRO A 751 31.44 -17.48 27.23
N ALA A 752 32.40 -17.79 28.13
CA ALA A 752 33.79 -17.40 27.95
C ALA A 752 34.40 -17.99 26.67
N GLY A 753 35.02 -17.12 25.86
CA GLY A 753 35.69 -17.51 24.63
C GLY A 753 34.80 -17.56 23.38
N ILE A 754 33.47 -17.55 23.54
CA ILE A 754 32.53 -17.49 22.42
C ILE A 754 32.53 -16.07 21.83
N LYS A 755 32.75 -15.95 20.52
CA LYS A 755 32.79 -14.66 19.81
C LYS A 755 31.87 -14.67 18.59
N ILE A 756 31.22 -13.53 18.37
CA ILE A 756 30.50 -13.26 17.13
C ILE A 756 31.52 -13.06 16.01
N MET A 757 31.36 -13.80 14.92
CA MET A 757 32.23 -13.74 13.76
C MET A 757 31.78 -12.65 12.80
N ALA A 758 32.74 -11.84 12.33
CA ALA A 758 32.59 -11.05 11.12
C ALA A 758 33.20 -11.85 9.94
N ARG A 759 32.41 -12.07 8.89
CA ARG A 759 32.83 -12.82 7.70
C ARG A 759 32.78 -11.91 6.48
N ARG A 760 33.85 -11.95 5.68
CA ARG A 760 33.82 -11.36 4.33
C ARG A 760 33.03 -12.29 3.43
N THR A 761 32.01 -11.76 2.79
CA THR A 761 31.22 -12.47 1.80
C THR A 761 31.90 -12.25 0.45
N VAL A 762 32.24 -13.35 -0.24
CA VAL A 762 32.71 -13.24 -1.62
C VAL A 762 31.47 -12.99 -2.48
N PRO A 763 31.36 -11.86 -3.20
CA PRO A 763 30.26 -11.64 -4.12
C PRO A 763 30.24 -12.81 -5.12
N GLU A 764 29.08 -13.40 -5.39
CA GLU A 764 28.98 -14.46 -6.40
C GLU A 764 29.44 -13.90 -7.76
N SER A 765 30.69 -14.20 -8.12
CA SER A 765 31.27 -13.74 -9.37
C SER A 765 30.73 -14.59 -10.51
N GLY A 766 29.86 -14.02 -11.35
CA GLY A 766 29.69 -14.44 -12.73
C GLY A 766 29.21 -15.88 -12.95
N ALA A 767 28.11 -16.29 -12.32
CA ALA A 767 27.17 -17.10 -13.09
C ALA A 767 26.65 -16.19 -14.22
N SER A 768 26.62 -16.69 -15.46
CA SER A 768 25.85 -16.09 -16.56
C SER A 768 24.56 -15.50 -16.02
N ALA A 769 24.06 -14.39 -16.57
CA ALA A 769 22.70 -13.91 -16.32
C ALA A 769 21.69 -15.07 -16.43
N SER A 770 21.52 -15.83 -15.35
CA SER A 770 20.27 -16.43 -14.99
C SER A 770 19.41 -15.19 -14.87
N THR A 771 18.42 -15.14 -15.74
CA THR A 771 17.20 -14.42 -15.47
C THR A 771 16.91 -14.54 -13.97
N ASP A 772 17.34 -13.56 -13.20
CA ASP A 772 16.57 -13.03 -12.08
C ASP A 772 15.29 -12.57 -12.77
N GLN A 773 14.40 -13.54 -13.02
CA GLN A 773 12.99 -13.26 -12.97
C GLN A 773 12.85 -12.47 -11.68
N GLN A 774 12.43 -11.21 -11.82
CA GLN A 774 11.65 -10.60 -10.76
C GLN A 774 10.71 -11.70 -10.28
N GLU A 775 10.97 -12.23 -9.09
CA GLU A 775 9.92 -12.70 -8.23
C GLU A 775 9.01 -11.46 -8.06
N SER A 776 8.10 -11.27 -9.02
CA SER A 776 6.72 -11.06 -8.63
C SER A 776 6.46 -12.07 -7.52
N GLU A 777 5.94 -11.63 -6.38
CA GLU A 777 5.59 -12.48 -5.24
C GLU A 777 4.56 -13.55 -5.67
N GLU A 778 4.99 -14.53 -6.45
CA GLU A 778 4.31 -15.76 -6.80
C GLU A 778 4.83 -16.82 -5.83
N PHE A 779 3.94 -17.25 -4.94
CA PHE A 779 4.16 -18.35 -4.02
C PHE A 779 4.52 -19.63 -4.80
N GLY A 780 5.78 -20.03 -4.76
CA GLY A 780 6.23 -21.30 -5.34
C GLY A 780 5.72 -22.51 -4.55
N ILE A 781 4.77 -23.23 -5.14
CA ILE A 781 4.53 -24.67 -4.90
C ILE A 781 5.53 -25.44 -5.78
N TRP A 782 6.30 -26.33 -5.16
CA TRP A 782 7.32 -27.17 -5.78
C TRP A 782 6.73 -28.18 -6.78
N ILE A 783 7.32 -28.29 -7.98
CA ILE A 783 7.31 -29.53 -8.77
C ILE A 783 8.69 -29.72 -9.39
N ASP A 784 9.36 -30.80 -8.97
CA ASP A 784 10.46 -31.39 -9.73
C ASP A 784 9.89 -32.49 -10.65
N ARG A 785 10.42 -32.58 -11.87
CA ARG A 785 9.89 -33.41 -12.96
C ARG A 785 10.67 -34.72 -13.08
N SER A 786 9.95 -35.83 -12.96
CA SER A 786 10.19 -37.07 -13.71
C SER A 786 8.86 -37.69 -14.11
#